data_AF-A0A2K0TG63-F1
#
_entry.id   AF-A0A2K0TG63-F1
#
_cell.length_a   1.000
_cell.length_b   1.000
_cell.length_c   1.000
_cell.angle_alpha   90.00
_cell.angle_beta   90.00
_cell.angle_gamma   90.00
#
_symmetry.space_group_name_H-M   'P 1'
#
loop_
_entity.id
_entity.type
_entity.pdbx_description
1 polymer ?
#
loop_
_entity_poly.entity_id
_entity_poly.type
_entity_poly.pdbx_seq_one_letter_code
_entity_poly.pdbx_strand_id
1 'polypeptide(L)'
;MASRYKDKDGGIVLSFNGQWVSWAHTAVAYTAFISALIVGVSLHYHKIVQNEFYGYPDEWFPSVSATIGDRYPERSFFMIFIAITSGPRFALVGLWYLLTRRPNSKLPGFVASMGLLRTLTCGGWTYITSTDDHDWHDILMISYIVCTLPWTTGCIALSPPNPSAIQWRKRLAGAFFGTLVPLIYFFIQHKVHRIAGAYTTYAFFEWALILFDVAFDAVTALDFNTFEISVRDAKGTSKGENYSSVPSAVLEKEKEQITGGFFSIRFTTADALDTAASVYHGFVFWSMLTSLGLVVWYFPLWHMGISGFEAFVMVTIAPALLGLGLVRSFVVNNLRLIHLLSLSGVAAYLVLDPVLRLCAVGLGVGLSCLGWASSLHADSVHNVRLESKLLGWMIGLILSSTMKFAWTTNNPIWPIMHAENGGWNGTGLVLGILAALRFTRKGPLTGSLAEEPKQQGSSLLAALGVGGLFFGLHSLLSDTSTMILWVWEGFPIRGPYFSTHGWFTVAAMSAGIFLGINRPGLAGSWPQYAVGFISAMILTFFSHWFGFYGGLGLAAYLMAVSVPLISNAAKKNPAVTFGLGFLVYDFVVLFHVWVVAYAFVPGGPLVRERTDWVMLTMMFLIGAGVYDFNTSQPRYQPARRSSPSQHKKYFGLSAIIVNVLFMCAAFRRFPTNDYKPYHAEDRILTAGIWTIHFSLDNDMWSSEYRMRDLIKEMEVDVIGLLESDLQRIIMGNRDTTQFLAEDLGMYVDYGPGPNKHTWGAALLSKFPIVESKHHLLPSPVGELAPAIHATLDVYGQLVDVFVFHSGQEEDPEDRRLQSEYLANLMGSTDRPAFLLSYLVTEPLEGNYNTYVSDTSGMHDVDPTDWDRWCEYILFKNIKRVGYARVSRSTITDTELQTAKFVIPHSDAEIRELAAQSAEDRDHRVEEGEVPEGWRYPAMFRGDGVRDHRYHVFDEPRYFN
;
A
#
# COMPACT_ATOMS: atom_id res chain seq x y z
N MET A 1 54.65 59.85 -3.44
CA MET A 1 53.18 59.80 -3.25
C MET A 1 52.66 58.53 -3.87
N ALA A 2 52.13 57.61 -3.07
CA ALA A 2 51.61 56.32 -3.53
C ALA A 2 50.09 56.42 -3.74
N SER A 3 49.62 56.08 -4.94
CA SER A 3 48.20 55.84 -5.23
C SER A 3 47.92 54.36 -5.02
N ARG A 4 47.25 54.03 -3.90
CA ARG A 4 46.67 52.71 -3.62
C ARG A 4 45.25 52.68 -4.18
N TYR A 5 45.06 52.11 -5.37
CA TYR A 5 43.81 51.45 -5.74
C TYR A 5 44.11 49.95 -5.80
N LYS A 6 43.74 49.24 -4.73
CA LYS A 6 43.75 47.78 -4.67
C LYS A 6 42.44 47.30 -5.32
N ASP A 7 42.56 46.47 -6.34
CA ASP A 7 41.47 45.74 -6.97
C ASP A 7 40.54 45.11 -5.91
N LYS A 8 39.25 45.45 -5.97
CA LYS A 8 38.20 44.73 -5.24
C LYS A 8 37.79 43.54 -6.10
N ASP A 9 37.88 42.32 -5.56
CA ASP A 9 37.38 41.08 -6.15
C ASP A 9 35.91 41.23 -6.56
N GLY A 10 35.69 41.46 -7.86
CA GLY A 10 34.39 41.77 -8.44
C GLY A 10 33.48 40.55 -8.52
N GLY A 11 32.79 40.21 -7.42
CA GLY A 11 31.59 39.37 -7.43
C GLY A 11 31.76 37.94 -7.98
N ILE A 12 32.99 37.42 -8.09
CA ILE A 12 33.24 36.03 -8.50
C ILE A 12 32.83 35.11 -7.34
N VAL A 13 31.86 34.23 -7.59
CA VAL A 13 31.33 33.23 -6.64
C VAL A 13 32.17 31.95 -6.67
N LEU A 14 32.64 31.56 -7.86
CA LEU A 14 33.49 30.40 -8.08
C LEU A 14 34.33 30.65 -9.33
N SER A 15 35.64 30.36 -9.28
CA SER A 15 36.45 30.24 -10.49
C SER A 15 37.28 28.96 -10.49
N PHE A 16 37.38 28.32 -11.65
CA PHE A 16 38.22 27.14 -11.85
C PHE A 16 38.73 27.07 -13.29
N ASN A 17 39.84 26.38 -13.49
CA ASN A 17 40.45 26.23 -14.81
C ASN A 17 39.64 25.28 -15.71
N GLY A 18 39.49 25.64 -16.99
CA GLY A 18 38.72 24.87 -17.97
C GLY A 18 39.19 23.42 -18.16
N GLN A 19 40.46 23.11 -17.86
CA GLN A 19 41.01 21.74 -17.94
C GLN A 19 40.22 20.73 -17.09
N TRP A 20 39.61 21.17 -15.99
CA TRP A 20 38.83 20.30 -15.11
C TRP A 20 37.58 19.74 -15.79
N VAL A 21 37.04 20.43 -16.80
CA VAL A 21 35.91 19.92 -17.60
C VAL A 21 36.34 18.71 -18.42
N SER A 22 37.52 18.78 -19.06
CA SER A 22 38.09 17.66 -19.81
C SER A 22 38.42 16.48 -18.90
N TRP A 23 39.05 16.73 -17.75
CA TRP A 23 39.36 15.66 -16.78
C TRP A 23 38.11 15.02 -16.19
N ALA A 24 37.08 15.79 -15.87
CA ALA A 24 35.81 15.27 -15.39
C ALA A 24 35.13 14.39 -16.45
N HIS A 25 35.07 14.84 -17.71
CA HIS A 25 34.56 14.04 -18.82
C HIS A 25 35.32 12.71 -18.94
N THR A 26 36.64 12.75 -19.02
CA THR A 26 37.47 11.56 -19.25
C THR A 26 37.42 10.58 -18.09
N ALA A 27 37.50 11.06 -16.84
CA ALA A 27 37.47 10.20 -15.67
C ALA A 27 36.12 9.48 -15.52
N VAL A 28 35.01 10.21 -15.68
CA VAL A 28 33.67 9.62 -15.55
C VAL A 28 33.36 8.69 -16.72
N ALA A 29 33.75 9.05 -17.95
CA ALA A 29 33.56 8.20 -19.13
C ALA A 29 34.29 6.86 -18.99
N TYR A 30 35.58 6.85 -18.60
CA TYR A 30 36.29 5.60 -18.36
C TYR A 30 35.74 4.81 -17.19
N THR A 31 35.27 5.49 -16.13
CA THR A 31 34.62 4.81 -15.00
C THR A 31 33.35 4.08 -15.45
N ALA A 32 32.58 4.64 -16.38
CA ALA A 32 31.38 3.97 -16.94
C ALA A 32 31.74 2.61 -17.55
N PHE A 33 32.73 2.58 -18.44
CA PHE A 33 33.14 1.37 -19.14
C PHE A 33 33.86 0.36 -18.24
N ILE A 34 34.76 0.82 -17.36
CA ILE A 34 35.52 -0.05 -16.46
C ILE A 34 34.60 -0.67 -15.39
N SER A 35 33.69 0.10 -14.81
CA SER A 35 32.75 -0.43 -13.81
C SER A 35 31.81 -1.46 -14.41
N ALA A 36 31.28 -1.20 -15.61
CA ALA A 36 30.45 -2.16 -16.33
C ALA A 36 31.20 -3.47 -16.60
N LEU A 37 32.47 -3.40 -17.04
CA LEU A 37 33.30 -4.58 -17.26
C LEU A 37 33.58 -5.35 -15.96
N ILE A 38 33.95 -4.66 -14.87
CA ILE A 38 34.22 -5.33 -13.58
C ILE A 38 32.96 -6.03 -13.07
N VAL A 39 31.81 -5.36 -13.08
CA VAL A 39 30.54 -5.90 -12.60
C VAL A 39 30.08 -7.06 -13.50
N GLY A 40 30.12 -6.88 -14.82
CA GLY A 40 29.73 -7.91 -15.80
C GLY A 40 30.59 -9.17 -15.70
N VAL A 41 31.92 -9.03 -15.60
CA VAL A 41 32.82 -10.17 -15.39
C VAL A 41 32.60 -10.83 -14.02
N SER A 42 32.27 -10.06 -12.99
CA SER A 42 32.04 -10.61 -11.64
C SER A 42 30.74 -11.41 -11.51
N LEU A 43 29.69 -11.00 -12.23
CA LEU A 43 28.34 -11.56 -12.05
C LEU A 43 27.89 -12.44 -13.23
N HIS A 44 28.27 -12.08 -14.45
CA HIS A 44 27.71 -12.64 -15.69
C HIS A 44 28.76 -13.12 -16.69
N TYR A 45 29.99 -13.43 -16.27
CA TYR A 45 31.12 -13.79 -17.14
C TYR A 45 30.76 -14.70 -18.31
N HIS A 46 30.25 -15.91 -18.04
CA HIS A 46 29.91 -16.89 -19.10
C HIS A 46 28.86 -16.40 -20.07
N LYS A 47 27.97 -15.49 -19.64
CA LYS A 47 26.89 -14.95 -20.47
C LYS A 47 27.39 -13.83 -21.38
N ILE A 48 28.30 -12.97 -20.90
CA ILE A 48 28.80 -11.82 -21.66
C ILE A 48 29.93 -12.15 -22.63
N VAL A 49 30.59 -13.31 -22.47
CA VAL A 49 31.60 -13.82 -23.42
C VAL A 49 31.00 -14.73 -24.49
N GLN A 50 29.72 -15.08 -24.38
CA GLN A 50 29.04 -15.95 -25.33
C GLN A 50 28.58 -15.15 -26.56
N ASN A 51 28.86 -15.68 -27.75
CA ASN A 51 28.29 -15.18 -29.01
C ASN A 51 27.26 -16.18 -29.59
N GLU A 52 26.77 -15.91 -30.80
CA GLU A 52 25.74 -16.75 -31.47
C GLU A 52 26.18 -18.20 -31.76
N PHE A 53 27.49 -18.47 -31.81
CA PHE A 53 28.05 -19.76 -32.26
C PHE A 53 28.95 -20.43 -31.22
N TYR A 54 29.67 -19.66 -30.41
CA TYR A 54 30.69 -20.12 -29.46
C TYR A 54 30.58 -19.40 -28.11
N GLY A 55 31.07 -20.05 -27.06
CA GLY A 55 31.21 -19.48 -25.73
C GLY A 55 32.53 -19.93 -25.09
N TYR A 56 32.66 -19.75 -23.78
CA TYR A 56 33.84 -20.22 -23.05
C TYR A 56 34.04 -21.74 -23.24
N PRO A 57 35.25 -22.25 -23.54
CA PRO A 57 36.56 -21.57 -23.44
C PRO A 57 37.07 -20.91 -24.73
N ASP A 58 36.40 -21.11 -25.85
CA ASP A 58 36.85 -20.57 -27.14
C ASP A 58 36.75 -19.04 -27.19
N GLU A 59 35.69 -18.51 -26.58
CA GLU A 59 35.50 -17.07 -26.37
C GLU A 59 35.59 -16.73 -24.88
N TRP A 60 36.51 -15.84 -24.53
CA TRP A 60 36.90 -15.62 -23.13
C TRP A 60 37.02 -14.15 -22.73
N PHE A 61 36.87 -13.21 -23.68
CA PHE A 61 36.81 -11.77 -23.40
C PHE A 61 35.54 -11.14 -24.00
N PRO A 62 34.74 -10.39 -23.22
CA PRO A 62 33.45 -9.89 -23.66
C PRO A 62 33.57 -8.65 -24.56
N SER A 63 32.66 -8.51 -25.52
CA SER A 63 32.56 -7.28 -26.31
C SER A 63 31.96 -6.13 -25.49
N VAL A 64 32.18 -4.89 -25.94
CA VAL A 64 31.65 -3.68 -25.30
C VAL A 64 30.12 -3.75 -25.25
N SER A 65 29.47 -4.07 -26.37
CA SER A 65 28.00 -4.14 -26.46
C SER A 65 27.41 -5.15 -25.48
N ALA A 66 27.99 -6.35 -25.38
CA ALA A 66 27.53 -7.37 -24.43
C ALA A 66 27.73 -6.94 -22.96
N THR A 67 28.79 -6.19 -22.69
CA THR A 67 29.14 -5.72 -21.34
C THR A 67 28.22 -4.60 -20.84
N ILE A 68 27.69 -3.76 -21.74
CA ILE A 68 26.94 -2.55 -21.35
C ILE A 68 25.44 -2.60 -21.68
N GLY A 69 25.01 -3.53 -22.55
CA GLY A 69 23.64 -3.59 -23.06
C GLY A 69 22.77 -4.71 -22.49
N ASP A 70 23.35 -5.86 -22.15
CA ASP A 70 22.55 -7.09 -22.10
C ASP A 70 21.92 -7.38 -20.72
N ARG A 71 22.56 -6.95 -19.62
CA ARG A 71 22.25 -7.49 -18.28
C ARG A 71 22.29 -6.45 -17.17
N TYR A 72 21.41 -6.64 -16.19
CA TYR A 72 21.43 -5.94 -14.90
C TYR A 72 22.32 -6.72 -13.92
N PRO A 73 23.18 -6.06 -13.10
CA PRO A 73 23.25 -4.61 -12.87
C PRO A 73 24.28 -3.82 -13.70
N GLU A 74 25.18 -4.45 -14.45
CA GLU A 74 26.27 -3.79 -15.20
C GLU A 74 25.79 -2.72 -16.19
N ARG A 75 24.66 -2.97 -16.88
CA ARG A 75 23.97 -1.99 -17.72
C ARG A 75 23.61 -0.72 -16.96
N SER A 76 23.07 -0.86 -15.74
CA SER A 76 22.66 0.28 -14.92
C SER A 76 23.86 1.09 -14.43
N PHE A 77 24.98 0.44 -14.08
CA PHE A 77 26.22 1.14 -13.74
C PHE A 77 26.74 1.95 -14.92
N PHE A 78 26.77 1.36 -16.12
CA PHE A 78 27.16 2.08 -17.35
C PHE A 78 26.27 3.31 -17.59
N MET A 79 24.95 3.12 -17.61
CA MET A 79 23.98 4.19 -17.86
C MET A 79 24.11 5.35 -16.87
N ILE A 80 24.25 5.07 -15.57
CA ILE A 80 24.39 6.10 -14.54
C ILE A 80 25.65 6.95 -14.78
N PHE A 81 26.79 6.32 -15.04
CA PHE A 81 28.03 7.07 -15.27
C PHE A 81 28.03 7.81 -16.61
N ILE A 82 27.38 7.29 -17.66
CA ILE A 82 27.16 8.04 -18.91
C ILE A 82 26.22 9.24 -18.67
N ALA A 83 25.18 9.10 -17.85
CA ALA A 83 24.33 10.22 -17.43
C ALA A 83 25.15 11.34 -16.79
N ILE A 84 26.04 10.98 -15.86
CA ILE A 84 26.94 11.93 -15.18
C ILE A 84 27.92 12.56 -16.18
N THR A 85 28.42 11.78 -17.16
CA THR A 85 29.33 12.26 -18.22
C THR A 85 28.68 13.31 -19.12
N SER A 86 27.35 13.32 -19.26
CA SER A 86 26.63 14.26 -20.14
C SER A 86 26.93 15.73 -19.85
N GLY A 87 26.95 16.14 -18.57
CA GLY A 87 27.24 17.52 -18.16
C GLY A 87 28.64 17.98 -18.61
N PRO A 88 29.72 17.32 -18.17
CA PRO A 88 31.07 17.58 -18.65
C PRO A 88 31.21 17.49 -20.18
N ARG A 89 30.50 16.58 -20.83
CA ARG A 89 30.52 16.42 -22.29
C ARG A 89 30.00 17.64 -23.03
N PHE A 90 28.80 18.11 -22.67
CA PHE A 90 28.23 19.32 -23.28
C PHE A 90 29.09 20.56 -22.98
N ALA A 91 29.63 20.66 -21.77
CA ALA A 91 30.56 21.72 -21.40
C ALA A 91 31.86 21.67 -22.25
N LEU A 92 32.42 20.48 -22.50
CA LEU A 92 33.60 20.30 -23.36
C LEU A 92 33.32 20.79 -24.79
N VAL A 93 32.20 20.40 -25.39
CA VAL A 93 31.81 20.86 -26.74
C VAL A 93 31.62 22.37 -26.76
N GLY A 94 30.98 22.94 -25.74
CA GLY A 94 30.77 24.38 -25.61
C GLY A 94 32.08 25.16 -25.46
N LEU A 95 32.99 24.71 -24.59
CA LEU A 95 34.31 25.33 -24.42
C LEU A 95 35.15 25.23 -25.69
N TRP A 96 35.08 24.11 -26.40
CA TRP A 96 35.75 23.95 -27.69
C TRP A 96 35.25 24.94 -28.74
N TYR A 97 33.93 25.15 -28.81
CA TYR A 97 33.35 26.17 -29.68
C TYR A 97 33.83 27.59 -29.31
N LEU A 98 33.84 27.92 -28.01
CA LEU A 98 34.29 29.23 -27.53
C LEU A 98 35.77 29.48 -27.84
N LEU A 99 36.62 28.45 -27.73
CA LEU A 99 38.04 28.52 -28.06
C LEU A 99 38.30 28.80 -29.54
N THR A 100 37.51 28.16 -30.40
CA THR A 100 37.77 28.14 -31.83
C THR A 100 36.96 29.17 -32.61
N ARG A 101 36.00 29.84 -31.96
CA ARG A 101 35.15 30.88 -32.57
C ARG A 101 36.00 32.04 -33.08
N ARG A 102 35.92 32.30 -34.38
CA ARG A 102 36.53 33.49 -35.02
C ARG A 102 35.46 34.29 -35.77
N PRO A 103 35.54 35.63 -35.79
CA PRO A 103 34.67 36.44 -36.64
C PRO A 103 34.85 36.01 -38.11
N ASN A 104 33.73 35.80 -38.82
CA ASN A 104 33.65 35.36 -40.22
C ASN A 104 34.01 33.89 -40.55
N SER A 105 34.15 32.99 -39.56
CA SER A 105 34.29 31.54 -39.83
C SER A 105 33.06 30.74 -39.37
N LYS A 106 32.48 29.94 -40.28
CA LYS A 106 31.36 29.02 -39.98
C LYS A 106 31.83 27.64 -39.49
N LEU A 107 33.11 27.30 -39.67
CA LEU A 107 33.66 25.98 -39.36
C LEU A 107 33.56 25.63 -37.85
N PRO A 108 33.90 26.53 -36.89
CA PRO A 108 33.71 26.26 -35.46
C PRO A 108 32.27 25.92 -35.08
N GLY A 109 31.29 26.62 -35.68
CA GLY A 109 29.87 26.36 -35.46
C GLY A 109 29.45 24.98 -36.00
N PHE A 110 29.91 24.61 -37.20
CA PHE A 110 29.66 23.29 -37.77
C PHE A 110 30.26 22.16 -36.90
N VAL A 111 31.51 22.31 -36.45
CA VAL A 111 32.17 21.33 -35.57
C VAL A 111 31.44 21.21 -34.24
N ALA A 112 31.01 22.32 -33.65
CA ALA A 112 30.19 22.30 -32.43
C ALA A 112 28.87 21.55 -32.63
N SER A 113 28.15 21.80 -33.73
CA SER A 113 26.92 21.08 -34.07
C SER A 113 27.15 19.58 -34.23
N MET A 114 28.24 19.16 -34.90
CA MET A 114 28.62 17.75 -35.02
C MET A 114 28.98 17.14 -33.66
N GLY A 115 29.64 17.88 -32.77
CA GLY A 115 29.92 17.45 -31.40
C GLY A 115 28.67 17.28 -30.54
N LEU A 116 27.68 18.17 -30.70
CA LEU A 116 26.37 18.06 -30.05
C LEU A 116 25.58 16.86 -30.58
N LEU A 117 25.51 16.69 -31.90
CA LEU A 117 24.83 15.55 -32.53
C LEU A 117 25.48 14.22 -32.13
N ARG A 118 26.82 14.16 -32.10
CA ARG A 118 27.59 13.02 -31.56
C ARG A 118 27.23 12.75 -30.10
N THR A 119 27.09 13.80 -29.27
CA THR A 119 26.74 13.62 -27.85
C THR A 119 25.31 13.09 -27.67
N LEU A 120 24.36 13.60 -28.45
CA LEU A 120 22.96 13.16 -28.40
C LEU A 120 22.79 11.72 -28.90
N THR A 121 23.44 11.38 -30.02
CA THR A 121 23.43 10.01 -30.56
C THR A 121 24.11 9.02 -29.61
N CYS A 122 25.14 9.43 -28.89
CA CYS A 122 25.74 8.64 -27.80
C CYS A 122 24.74 8.29 -26.70
N GLY A 123 23.99 9.30 -26.21
CA GLY A 123 22.91 9.06 -25.27
C GLY A 123 21.85 8.14 -25.86
N GLY A 124 21.48 8.36 -27.13
CA GLY A 124 20.54 7.54 -27.87
C GLY A 124 20.86 6.04 -27.83
N TRP A 125 22.02 5.62 -28.32
CA TRP A 125 22.38 4.20 -28.33
C TRP A 125 22.74 3.65 -26.94
N THR A 126 23.09 4.52 -25.97
CA THR A 126 23.30 4.10 -24.57
C THR A 126 21.99 3.72 -23.89
N TYR A 127 20.92 4.49 -24.09
CA TYR A 127 19.64 4.30 -23.39
C TYR A 127 18.62 3.45 -24.16
N ILE A 128 18.70 3.44 -25.49
CA ILE A 128 18.01 2.48 -26.36
C ILE A 128 19.00 1.37 -26.63
N THR A 129 18.96 0.30 -25.83
CA THR A 129 19.92 -0.79 -25.96
C THR A 129 19.54 -1.74 -27.09
N SER A 130 20.50 -2.52 -27.57
CA SER A 130 20.29 -3.55 -28.60
C SER A 130 19.25 -4.60 -28.19
N THR A 131 19.03 -4.82 -26.88
CA THR A 131 17.98 -5.71 -26.36
C THR A 131 16.60 -5.07 -26.37
N ASP A 132 16.50 -3.73 -26.30
CA ASP A 132 15.21 -3.03 -26.26
C ASP A 132 14.67 -2.76 -27.67
N ASP A 133 15.53 -2.26 -28.57
CA ASP A 133 15.22 -2.01 -29.99
C ASP A 133 16.52 -2.00 -30.81
N HIS A 134 16.76 -3.10 -31.52
CA HIS A 134 18.00 -3.33 -32.27
C HIS A 134 18.18 -2.32 -33.42
N ASP A 135 17.10 -1.94 -34.11
CA ASP A 135 17.17 -1.07 -35.29
C ASP A 135 17.50 0.38 -34.90
N TRP A 136 16.83 0.92 -33.88
CA TRP A 136 17.13 2.27 -33.39
C TRP A 136 18.51 2.34 -32.74
N HIS A 137 18.92 1.31 -32.02
CA HIS A 137 20.27 1.21 -31.44
C HIS A 137 21.36 1.35 -32.51
N ASP A 138 21.26 0.56 -33.59
CA ASP A 138 22.24 0.58 -34.68
C ASP A 138 22.23 1.91 -35.44
N ILE A 139 21.06 2.48 -35.74
CA ILE A 139 20.95 3.79 -36.40
C ILE A 139 21.68 4.86 -35.58
N LEU A 140 21.51 4.87 -34.26
CA LEU A 140 22.11 5.87 -33.36
C LEU A 140 23.61 5.63 -33.18
N MET A 141 24.07 4.37 -33.13
CA MET A 141 25.49 4.02 -33.09
C MET A 141 26.21 4.40 -34.40
N ILE A 142 25.63 4.08 -35.57
CA ILE A 142 26.18 4.48 -36.87
C ILE A 142 26.22 6.00 -36.98
N SER A 143 25.15 6.69 -36.57
CA SER A 143 25.09 8.16 -36.55
C SER A 143 26.19 8.76 -35.67
N TYR A 144 26.50 8.14 -34.52
CA TYR A 144 27.61 8.54 -33.66
C TYR A 144 28.96 8.43 -34.37
N ILE A 145 29.23 7.30 -35.03
CA ILE A 145 30.48 7.06 -35.77
C ILE A 145 30.60 8.05 -36.95
N VAL A 146 29.52 8.26 -37.71
CA VAL A 146 29.49 9.22 -38.82
C VAL A 146 29.76 10.65 -38.32
N CYS A 147 29.19 11.05 -37.19
CA CYS A 147 29.43 12.37 -36.58
C CYS A 147 30.83 12.49 -35.97
N THR A 148 31.50 11.39 -35.66
CA THR A 148 32.85 11.36 -35.09
C THR A 148 33.91 11.82 -36.10
N LEU A 149 33.73 11.54 -37.39
CA LEU A 149 34.65 11.97 -38.44
C LEU A 149 34.75 13.51 -38.59
N PRO A 150 33.65 14.27 -38.79
CA PRO A 150 33.71 15.73 -38.87
C PRO A 150 34.08 16.38 -37.53
N TRP A 151 33.72 15.77 -36.39
CA TRP A 151 34.20 16.22 -35.08
C TRP A 151 35.73 16.13 -34.98
N THR A 152 36.30 14.96 -35.29
CA THR A 152 37.72 14.67 -35.15
C THR A 152 38.58 15.50 -36.11
N THR A 153 38.20 15.52 -37.40
CA THR A 153 38.91 16.29 -38.42
C THR A 153 38.79 17.80 -38.18
N GLY A 154 37.60 18.25 -37.76
CA GLY A 154 37.33 19.62 -37.38
C GLY A 154 38.13 20.07 -36.15
N CYS A 155 38.24 19.23 -35.12
CA CYS A 155 39.07 19.50 -33.95
C CYS A 155 40.56 19.59 -34.31
N ILE A 156 41.06 18.75 -35.20
CA ILE A 156 42.46 18.84 -35.68
C ILE A 156 42.68 20.11 -36.49
N ALA A 157 41.75 20.47 -37.37
CA ALA A 157 41.85 21.65 -38.23
C ALA A 157 41.74 22.98 -37.45
N LEU A 158 40.91 23.01 -36.40
CA LEU A 158 40.70 24.20 -35.56
C LEU A 158 41.61 24.27 -34.34
N SER A 159 42.45 23.25 -34.13
CA SER A 159 43.32 23.17 -32.95
C SER A 159 44.21 24.41 -32.85
N PRO A 160 44.36 25.01 -31.64
CA PRO A 160 45.34 26.07 -31.41
C PRO A 160 46.76 25.61 -31.76
N PRO A 161 47.72 26.53 -31.97
CA PRO A 161 49.11 26.18 -32.32
C PRO A 161 49.87 25.60 -31.10
N ASN A 162 49.41 24.45 -30.61
CA ASN A 162 50.03 23.64 -29.57
C ASN A 162 50.55 22.33 -30.21
N PRO A 163 51.87 22.21 -30.46
CA PRO A 163 52.46 21.05 -31.12
C PRO A 163 52.15 19.72 -30.43
N SER A 164 52.07 19.72 -29.09
CA SER A 164 51.79 18.51 -28.30
C SER A 164 50.34 18.04 -28.48
N ALA A 165 49.36 18.94 -28.40
CA ALA A 165 47.96 18.61 -28.57
C ALA A 165 47.66 18.11 -29.99
N ILE A 166 48.21 18.78 -31.01
CA ILE A 166 48.05 18.38 -32.41
C ILE A 166 48.67 16.99 -32.67
N GLN A 167 49.86 16.72 -32.11
CA GLN A 167 50.53 15.44 -32.27
C GLN A 167 49.71 14.29 -31.66
N TRP A 168 49.22 14.46 -30.43
CA TRP A 168 48.38 13.45 -29.76
C TRP A 168 47.05 13.24 -30.48
N ARG A 169 46.37 14.31 -30.91
CA ARG A 169 45.13 14.20 -31.70
C ARG A 169 45.34 13.43 -33.00
N LYS A 170 46.42 13.70 -33.75
CA LYS A 170 46.74 12.96 -34.98
C LYS A 170 47.02 11.48 -34.72
N ARG A 171 47.77 11.16 -33.66
CA ARG A 171 48.07 9.78 -33.26
C ARG A 171 46.81 9.02 -32.84
N LEU A 172 45.98 9.63 -31.99
CA LEU A 172 44.75 9.01 -31.48
C LEU A 172 43.69 8.89 -32.58
N ALA A 173 43.52 9.89 -33.43
CA ALA A 173 42.64 9.80 -34.60
C ALA A 173 43.13 8.71 -35.57
N GLY A 174 44.44 8.65 -35.84
CA GLY A 174 45.04 7.61 -36.66
C GLY A 174 44.85 6.21 -36.06
N ALA A 175 44.99 6.06 -34.75
CA ALA A 175 44.76 4.81 -34.03
C ALA A 175 43.26 4.41 -34.07
N PHE A 176 42.35 5.34 -33.84
CA PHE A 176 40.91 5.12 -33.89
C PHE A 176 40.48 4.63 -35.29
N PHE A 177 40.75 5.40 -36.35
CA PHE A 177 40.37 5.01 -37.70
C PHE A 177 41.17 3.80 -38.23
N GLY A 178 42.43 3.65 -37.82
CA GLY A 178 43.26 2.50 -38.16
C GLY A 178 42.74 1.19 -37.55
N THR A 179 42.16 1.26 -36.34
CA THR A 179 41.59 0.10 -35.63
C THR A 179 40.29 -0.41 -36.28
N LEU A 180 39.59 0.42 -37.06
CA LEU A 180 38.40 -0.03 -37.80
C LEU A 180 38.70 -1.14 -38.82
N VAL A 181 39.90 -1.15 -39.41
CA VAL A 181 40.29 -2.15 -40.42
C VAL A 181 40.36 -3.57 -39.82
N PRO A 182 41.18 -3.83 -38.78
CA PRO A 182 41.18 -5.15 -38.14
C PRO A 182 39.85 -5.45 -37.43
N LEU A 183 39.14 -4.46 -36.89
CA LEU A 183 37.80 -4.67 -36.32
C LEU A 183 36.84 -5.27 -37.35
N ILE A 184 36.71 -4.67 -38.53
CA ILE A 184 35.83 -5.16 -39.61
C ILE A 184 36.28 -6.55 -40.08
N TYR A 185 37.59 -6.77 -40.22
CA TYR A 185 38.13 -8.07 -40.61
C TYR A 185 37.70 -9.17 -39.62
N PHE A 186 37.93 -8.97 -38.32
CA PHE A 186 37.55 -9.95 -37.31
C PHE A 186 36.04 -10.05 -37.11
N PHE A 187 35.29 -8.96 -37.35
CA PHE A 187 33.83 -8.99 -37.42
C PHE A 187 33.33 -10.00 -38.46
N ILE A 188 33.91 -9.96 -39.67
CA ILE A 188 33.59 -10.91 -40.75
C ILE A 188 34.05 -12.34 -40.38
N GLN A 189 35.23 -12.49 -39.77
CA GLN A 189 35.71 -13.81 -39.34
C GLN A 189 34.78 -14.48 -38.32
N HIS A 190 34.21 -13.74 -37.37
CA HIS A 190 33.29 -14.32 -36.40
C HIS A 190 31.85 -14.45 -36.91
N LYS A 191 31.29 -13.45 -37.63
CA LYS A 191 29.89 -13.50 -38.11
C LYS A 191 29.71 -14.38 -39.35
N VAL A 192 30.60 -14.26 -40.33
CA VAL A 192 30.44 -14.93 -41.63
C VAL A 192 31.20 -16.25 -41.66
N HIS A 193 32.47 -16.24 -41.29
CA HIS A 193 33.32 -17.43 -41.35
C HIS A 193 33.26 -18.31 -40.09
N ARG A 194 32.60 -17.84 -39.01
CA ARG A 194 32.35 -18.58 -37.77
C ARG A 194 33.62 -19.22 -37.20
N ILE A 195 34.71 -18.45 -37.14
CA ILE A 195 35.99 -18.92 -36.57
C ILE A 195 35.97 -18.76 -35.06
N ALA A 196 36.25 -19.84 -34.32
CA ALA A 196 36.39 -19.81 -32.86
C ALA A 196 37.54 -18.88 -32.41
N GLY A 197 37.28 -18.03 -31.41
CA GLY A 197 38.23 -17.04 -30.86
C GLY A 197 38.32 -15.72 -31.65
N ALA A 198 37.64 -15.63 -32.79
CA ALA A 198 37.59 -14.40 -33.59
C ALA A 198 36.76 -13.31 -32.92
N TYR A 199 35.74 -13.67 -32.11
CA TYR A 199 34.92 -12.69 -31.39
C TYR A 199 35.67 -12.04 -30.23
N THR A 200 36.49 -12.79 -29.50
CA THR A 200 37.40 -12.26 -28.47
C THR A 200 38.40 -11.29 -29.08
N THR A 201 38.95 -11.62 -30.25
CA THR A 201 39.88 -10.72 -30.96
C THR A 201 39.18 -9.46 -31.45
N TYR A 202 37.95 -9.59 -31.98
CA TYR A 202 37.08 -8.46 -32.31
C TYR A 202 36.82 -7.56 -31.09
N ALA A 203 36.49 -8.14 -29.94
CA ALA A 203 36.20 -7.42 -28.70
C ALA A 203 37.37 -6.53 -28.28
N PHE A 204 38.63 -7.00 -28.36
CA PHE A 204 39.79 -6.16 -28.04
C PHE A 204 39.89 -4.89 -28.90
N PHE A 205 39.57 -4.99 -30.20
CA PHE A 205 39.56 -3.83 -31.08
C PHE A 205 38.38 -2.90 -30.80
N GLU A 206 37.23 -3.45 -30.39
CA GLU A 206 36.06 -2.66 -29.98
C GLU A 206 36.35 -1.84 -28.71
N TRP A 207 36.94 -2.47 -27.69
CA TRP A 207 37.40 -1.79 -26.48
C TRP A 207 38.49 -0.74 -26.78
N ALA A 208 39.41 -1.04 -27.71
CA ALA A 208 40.43 -0.08 -28.11
C ALA A 208 39.84 1.18 -28.78
N LEU A 209 38.77 1.05 -29.58
CA LEU A 209 38.07 2.19 -30.17
C LEU A 209 37.52 3.13 -29.10
N ILE A 210 36.86 2.59 -28.07
CA ILE A 210 36.35 3.39 -26.95
C ILE A 210 37.49 4.11 -26.23
N LEU A 211 38.60 3.40 -25.97
CA LEU A 211 39.76 3.99 -25.30
C LEU A 211 40.33 5.17 -26.09
N PHE A 212 40.52 5.00 -27.40
CA PHE A 212 41.05 6.06 -28.27
C PHE A 212 40.09 7.23 -28.43
N ASP A 213 38.79 6.97 -28.46
CA ASP A 213 37.77 8.00 -28.63
C ASP A 213 37.69 8.94 -27.42
N VAL A 214 37.60 8.37 -26.21
CA VAL A 214 37.63 9.15 -24.97
C VAL A 214 38.98 9.85 -24.78
N ALA A 215 40.08 9.19 -25.15
CA ALA A 215 41.42 9.79 -25.08
C ALA A 215 41.57 10.98 -26.04
N PHE A 216 40.97 10.91 -27.24
CA PHE A 216 41.02 12.01 -28.21
C PHE A 216 40.40 13.28 -27.62
N ASP A 217 39.26 13.14 -26.94
CA ASP A 217 38.61 14.27 -26.28
C ASP A 217 39.35 14.71 -25.01
N ALA A 218 40.07 13.82 -24.33
CA ALA A 218 40.93 14.15 -23.18
C ALA A 218 42.05 15.14 -23.55
N VAL A 219 42.53 15.14 -24.80
CA VAL A 219 43.56 16.08 -25.28
C VAL A 219 43.12 17.54 -25.15
N THR A 220 41.81 17.81 -25.13
CA THR A 220 41.27 19.17 -24.86
C THR A 220 41.74 19.76 -23.53
N ALA A 221 42.19 18.96 -22.56
CA ALA A 221 42.77 19.46 -21.31
C ALA A 221 44.01 20.34 -21.55
N LEU A 222 44.81 20.02 -22.58
CA LEU A 222 45.98 20.81 -22.98
C LEU A 222 45.60 22.13 -23.65
N ASP A 223 44.41 22.19 -24.23
CA ASP A 223 43.86 23.37 -24.91
C ASP A 223 43.08 24.26 -23.95
N PHE A 224 42.38 23.66 -22.97
CA PHE A 224 41.57 24.38 -21.98
C PHE A 224 42.35 24.90 -20.79
N ASN A 225 43.64 24.56 -20.66
CA ASN A 225 44.50 25.16 -19.64
C ASN A 225 44.60 26.69 -19.76
N THR A 226 44.31 27.24 -20.95
CA THR A 226 44.29 28.68 -21.23
C THR A 226 42.99 29.36 -20.82
N PHE A 227 41.99 28.61 -20.34
CA PHE A 227 40.70 29.15 -19.91
C PHE A 227 40.52 29.12 -18.39
N GLU A 228 39.96 30.21 -17.86
CA GLU A 228 39.38 30.25 -16.52
C GLU A 228 37.87 30.48 -16.64
N ILE A 229 37.08 29.60 -16.02
CA ILE A 229 35.63 29.73 -15.93
C ILE A 229 35.32 30.40 -14.60
N SER A 230 34.88 31.66 -14.65
CA SER A 230 34.44 32.40 -13.46
C SER A 230 32.92 32.59 -13.46
N VAL A 231 32.24 32.09 -12.43
CA VAL A 231 30.82 32.38 -12.18
C VAL A 231 30.74 33.69 -11.40
N ARG A 232 30.16 34.73 -12.02
CA ARG A 232 30.01 36.05 -11.39
C ARG A 232 28.56 36.31 -11.00
N ASP A 233 28.37 36.71 -9.74
CA ASP A 233 27.12 37.28 -9.28
C ASP A 233 27.06 38.76 -9.68
N ALA A 234 26.50 39.01 -10.86
CA ALA A 234 26.40 40.35 -11.43
C ALA A 234 25.44 41.28 -10.68
N LYS A 235 24.59 40.76 -9.77
CA LYS A 235 23.55 41.53 -9.07
C LYS A 235 23.67 41.48 -7.54
N GLY A 236 24.65 40.77 -6.98
CA GLY A 236 24.93 40.73 -5.54
C GLY A 236 23.98 39.85 -4.71
N THR A 237 23.07 39.12 -5.35
CA THR A 237 22.05 38.29 -4.69
C THR A 237 22.66 37.21 -3.78
N SER A 238 23.80 36.65 -4.16
CA SER A 238 24.52 35.62 -3.40
C SER A 238 25.21 36.17 -2.15
N LYS A 239 25.47 37.49 -2.10
CA LYS A 239 26.03 38.19 -0.92
C LYS A 239 24.97 38.80 0.00
N GLY A 240 23.68 38.69 -0.33
CA GLY A 240 22.57 39.18 0.50
C GLY A 240 22.36 40.70 0.48
N GLU A 241 23.07 41.45 -0.35
CA GLU A 241 22.83 42.89 -0.54
C GLU A 241 21.92 43.11 -1.77
N ASN A 242 20.63 43.32 -1.52
CA ASN A 242 19.68 43.70 -2.57
C ASN A 242 19.67 45.24 -2.76
N TYR A 243 20.15 45.73 -3.90
CA TYR A 243 19.94 47.11 -4.37
C TYR A 243 18.55 47.28 -5.04
N SER A 244 17.51 46.70 -4.45
CA SER A 244 16.11 46.89 -4.86
C SER A 244 15.46 47.96 -3.99
N SER A 245 14.67 48.86 -4.57
CA SER A 245 13.87 49.86 -3.84
C SER A 245 12.73 49.27 -3.00
N VAL A 246 12.50 47.96 -3.12
CA VAL A 246 11.53 47.20 -2.33
C VAL A 246 12.26 46.45 -1.20
N PRO A 247 11.88 46.62 0.08
CA PRO A 247 12.53 45.94 1.19
C PRO A 247 12.51 44.42 1.02
N SER A 248 13.66 43.75 1.22
CA SER A 248 13.79 42.29 1.04
C SER A 248 12.78 41.48 1.86
N ALA A 249 12.37 42.00 3.02
CA ALA A 249 11.32 41.41 3.85
C ALA A 249 9.94 41.34 3.17
N VAL A 250 9.62 42.27 2.25
CA VAL A 250 8.36 42.26 1.51
C VAL A 250 8.40 41.19 0.42
N LEU A 251 9.50 41.10 -0.32
CA LEU A 251 9.71 40.07 -1.35
C LEU A 251 9.81 38.66 -0.76
N GLU A 252 10.48 38.49 0.38
CA GLU A 252 10.50 37.21 1.11
C GLU A 252 9.11 36.84 1.63
N LYS A 253 8.33 37.82 2.11
CA LYS A 253 6.97 37.60 2.59
C LYS A 253 5.99 37.26 1.45
N GLU A 254 6.14 37.88 0.28
CA GLU A 254 5.41 37.50 -0.93
C GLU A 254 5.82 36.10 -1.42
N LYS A 255 7.12 35.80 -1.43
CA LYS A 255 7.62 34.47 -1.77
C LYS A 255 7.13 33.41 -0.79
N GLU A 256 7.12 33.67 0.52
CA GLU A 256 6.54 32.78 1.53
C GLU A 256 5.02 32.62 1.37
N GLN A 257 4.30 33.66 0.96
CA GLN A 257 2.88 33.57 0.66
C GLN A 257 2.60 32.72 -0.58
N ILE A 258 3.41 32.86 -1.63
CA ILE A 258 3.27 32.12 -2.89
C ILE A 258 3.70 30.66 -2.73
N THR A 259 4.75 30.39 -1.97
CA THR A 259 5.32 29.04 -1.79
C THR A 259 4.81 28.30 -0.54
N GLY A 260 3.88 28.91 0.21
CA GLY A 260 3.44 28.39 1.50
C GLY A 260 4.56 28.30 2.56
N GLY A 261 5.71 28.92 2.32
CA GLY A 261 6.87 28.91 3.22
C GLY A 261 7.54 27.54 3.40
N PHE A 262 7.24 26.55 2.55
CA PHE A 262 7.85 25.21 2.60
C PHE A 262 9.35 25.24 2.33
N PHE A 263 9.80 26.08 1.39
CA PHE A 263 11.22 26.23 1.05
C PHE A 263 12.01 27.13 2.03
N SER A 264 11.35 27.70 3.05
CA SER A 264 12.00 28.52 4.10
C SER A 264 12.15 27.78 5.44
N ILE A 265 11.97 26.46 5.48
CA ILE A 265 12.17 25.65 6.68
C ILE A 265 13.65 25.69 7.09
N ARG A 266 13.94 26.27 8.27
CA ARG A 266 15.24 26.08 8.92
C ARG A 266 15.27 24.67 9.51
N PHE A 267 15.88 23.73 8.80
CA PHE A 267 15.94 22.34 9.24
C PHE A 267 16.84 22.20 10.47
N THR A 268 16.30 21.62 11.53
CA THR A 268 16.95 21.30 12.80
C THR A 268 16.68 19.84 13.07
N THR A 269 17.74 19.05 13.24
CA THR A 269 17.63 17.60 13.50
C THR A 269 16.79 17.31 14.74
N ALA A 270 16.89 18.16 15.76
CA ALA A 270 16.15 18.01 17.01
C ALA A 270 14.63 18.16 16.85
N ASP A 271 14.15 19.10 16.02
CA ASP A 271 12.71 19.31 15.80
C ASP A 271 12.15 18.25 14.85
N ALA A 272 12.92 17.85 13.83
CA ALA A 272 12.56 16.72 12.96
C ALA A 272 12.38 15.42 13.77
N LEU A 273 13.30 15.12 14.70
CA LEU A 273 13.19 13.96 15.59
C LEU A 273 12.02 14.07 16.58
N ASP A 274 11.72 15.27 17.10
CA ASP A 274 10.54 15.49 17.96
C ASP A 274 9.24 15.22 17.19
N THR A 275 9.14 15.72 15.97
CA THR A 275 7.98 15.51 15.10
C THR A 275 7.84 14.04 14.73
N ALA A 276 8.91 13.39 14.28
CA ALA A 276 8.90 11.96 13.94
C ALA A 276 8.49 11.10 15.14
N ALA A 277 9.04 11.35 16.32
CA ALA A 277 8.65 10.65 17.55
C ALA A 277 7.18 10.89 17.91
N SER A 278 6.66 12.11 17.74
CA SER A 278 5.27 12.43 18.07
C SER A 278 4.29 11.73 17.11
N VAL A 279 4.61 11.70 15.81
CA VAL A 279 3.80 10.98 14.80
C VAL A 279 3.85 9.47 15.05
N TYR A 280 5.03 8.91 15.31
CA TYR A 280 5.19 7.49 15.59
C TYR A 280 4.48 7.07 16.89
N HIS A 281 4.56 7.88 17.94
CA HIS A 281 3.83 7.62 19.19
C HIS A 281 2.32 7.66 18.99
N GLY A 282 1.83 8.55 18.12
CA GLY A 282 0.43 8.56 17.68
C GLY A 282 0.06 7.29 16.91
N PHE A 283 0.91 6.85 15.98
CA PHE A 283 0.75 5.58 15.26
C PHE A 283 0.64 4.39 16.22
N VAL A 284 1.50 4.31 17.24
CA VAL A 284 1.44 3.25 18.26
C VAL A 284 0.11 3.28 19.03
N PHE A 285 -0.39 4.47 19.41
CA PHE A 285 -1.71 4.59 20.04
C PHE A 285 -2.82 4.01 19.16
N TRP A 286 -2.90 4.41 17.89
CA TRP A 286 -3.96 3.96 16.98
C TRP A 286 -3.83 2.47 16.67
N SER A 287 -2.61 1.95 16.57
CA SER A 287 -2.37 0.52 16.38
C SER A 287 -2.87 -0.30 17.58
N MET A 288 -2.61 0.14 18.81
CA MET A 288 -3.11 -0.55 20.00
C MET A 288 -4.64 -0.43 20.13
N LEU A 289 -5.21 0.76 19.92
CA LEU A 289 -6.65 0.98 20.02
C LEU A 289 -7.43 0.13 19.00
N THR A 290 -6.97 0.10 17.76
CA THR A 290 -7.61 -0.70 16.68
C THR A 290 -7.46 -2.20 16.89
N SER A 291 -6.46 -2.64 17.66
CA SER A 291 -6.33 -4.06 18.01
C SER A 291 -7.25 -4.53 19.14
N LEU A 292 -7.78 -3.62 19.97
CA LEU A 292 -8.57 -4.01 21.14
C LEU A 292 -9.84 -4.78 20.74
N GLY A 293 -10.56 -4.29 19.73
CA GLY A 293 -11.74 -4.96 19.21
C GLY A 293 -11.44 -6.39 18.75
N LEU A 294 -10.38 -6.56 17.97
CA LEU A 294 -9.91 -7.85 17.45
C LEU A 294 -9.66 -8.88 18.55
N VAL A 295 -8.89 -8.52 19.57
CA VAL A 295 -8.53 -9.45 20.65
C VAL A 295 -9.69 -9.71 21.62
N VAL A 296 -10.63 -8.78 21.73
CA VAL A 296 -11.85 -8.99 22.52
C VAL A 296 -12.81 -9.92 21.78
N TRP A 297 -12.99 -9.71 20.46
CA TRP A 297 -13.96 -10.41 19.64
C TRP A 297 -13.67 -11.91 19.49
N TYR A 298 -12.40 -12.31 19.58
CA TYR A 298 -12.00 -13.72 19.65
C TYR A 298 -12.78 -14.53 20.70
N PHE A 299 -13.12 -13.98 21.86
CA PHE A 299 -13.79 -14.76 22.91
C PHE A 299 -15.27 -15.08 22.59
N PRO A 300 -16.14 -14.10 22.27
CA PRO A 300 -17.52 -14.39 21.93
C PRO A 300 -17.67 -15.26 20.68
N LEU A 301 -16.71 -15.22 19.75
CA LEU A 301 -16.64 -16.14 18.61
C LEU A 301 -16.50 -17.60 19.06
N TRP A 302 -15.52 -17.94 19.90
CA TRP A 302 -15.29 -19.32 20.34
C TRP A 302 -16.26 -19.79 21.43
N HIS A 303 -16.89 -18.87 22.16
CA HIS A 303 -17.91 -19.19 23.17
C HIS A 303 -19.34 -19.16 22.61
N MET A 304 -19.53 -18.74 21.35
CA MET A 304 -20.83 -18.57 20.69
C MET A 304 -21.82 -17.77 21.56
N GLY A 305 -21.35 -16.64 22.12
CA GLY A 305 -22.13 -15.79 23.01
C GLY A 305 -21.29 -14.88 23.91
N ILE A 306 -21.96 -14.09 24.77
CA ILE A 306 -21.28 -13.17 25.70
C ILE A 306 -20.44 -13.96 26.71
N SER A 307 -19.12 -13.78 26.64
CA SER A 307 -18.13 -14.52 27.44
C SER A 307 -17.75 -13.83 28.75
N GLY A 308 -18.05 -12.54 28.88
CA GLY A 308 -17.59 -11.66 29.96
C GLY A 308 -16.30 -10.90 29.63
N PHE A 309 -15.49 -11.39 28.68
CA PHE A 309 -14.29 -10.68 28.22
C PHE A 309 -14.60 -9.40 27.45
N GLU A 310 -15.83 -9.24 26.96
CA GLU A 310 -16.29 -8.02 26.27
C GLU A 310 -16.18 -6.78 27.17
N ALA A 311 -16.19 -6.96 28.51
CA ALA A 311 -15.97 -5.89 29.47
C ALA A 311 -14.59 -5.21 29.32
N PHE A 312 -13.61 -5.86 28.68
CA PHE A 312 -12.30 -5.24 28.40
C PHE A 312 -12.39 -4.05 27.45
N VAL A 313 -13.47 -3.86 26.67
CA VAL A 313 -13.66 -2.63 25.90
C VAL A 313 -13.59 -1.38 26.80
N MET A 314 -14.05 -1.50 28.05
CA MET A 314 -14.10 -0.41 29.03
C MET A 314 -12.73 0.10 29.50
N VAL A 315 -11.62 -0.55 29.15
CA VAL A 315 -10.26 -0.08 29.52
C VAL A 315 -9.95 1.29 28.92
N THR A 316 -10.60 1.67 27.81
CA THR A 316 -10.42 2.99 27.17
C THR A 316 -10.85 4.14 28.08
N ILE A 317 -11.74 3.88 29.06
CA ILE A 317 -12.28 4.84 30.04
C ILE A 317 -11.27 5.18 31.14
N ALA A 318 -10.08 4.58 31.15
CA ALA A 318 -9.00 4.87 32.11
C ALA A 318 -8.76 6.37 32.43
N PRO A 319 -8.93 7.35 31.51
CA PRO A 319 -8.87 8.77 31.85
C PRO A 319 -9.84 9.23 32.94
N ALA A 320 -10.94 8.52 33.21
CA ALA A 320 -11.85 8.80 34.33
C ALA A 320 -11.13 8.77 35.70
N LEU A 321 -10.06 7.97 35.83
CA LEU A 321 -9.23 7.90 37.03
C LEU A 321 -8.53 9.23 37.35
N LEU A 322 -8.38 10.12 36.38
CA LEU A 322 -7.87 11.49 36.59
C LEU A 322 -8.81 12.36 37.42
N GLY A 323 -10.03 11.90 37.71
CA GLY A 323 -10.94 12.55 38.65
C GLY A 323 -10.44 12.44 40.09
N LEU A 324 -9.63 11.43 40.39
CA LEU A 324 -8.98 11.25 41.69
C LEU A 324 -7.71 12.10 41.74
N GLY A 325 -7.67 13.10 42.61
CA GLY A 325 -6.54 14.05 42.69
C GLY A 325 -5.18 13.39 42.90
N LEU A 326 -5.12 12.32 43.70
CA LEU A 326 -3.89 11.53 43.93
C LEU A 326 -3.41 10.85 42.64
N VAL A 327 -4.31 10.21 41.89
CA VAL A 327 -3.98 9.53 40.63
C VAL A 327 -3.60 10.56 39.56
N ARG A 328 -4.35 11.67 39.44
CA ARG A 328 -4.03 12.77 38.52
C ARG A 328 -2.63 13.32 38.77
N SER A 329 -2.29 13.59 40.03
CA SER A 329 -0.95 14.06 40.40
C SER A 329 0.12 13.03 40.06
N PHE A 330 -0.09 11.76 40.40
CA PHE A 330 0.85 10.68 40.08
C PHE A 330 1.10 10.57 38.56
N VAL A 331 0.03 10.51 37.76
CA VAL A 331 0.10 10.33 36.30
C VAL A 331 0.78 11.52 35.63
N VAL A 332 0.38 12.76 35.96
CA VAL A 332 0.94 13.97 35.35
C VAL A 332 2.43 14.13 35.68
N ASN A 333 2.85 13.76 36.89
CA ASN A 333 4.26 13.80 37.29
C ASN A 333 5.09 12.64 36.72
N ASN A 334 4.46 11.54 36.31
CA ASN A 334 5.13 10.34 35.82
C ASN A 334 4.72 9.95 34.38
N LEU A 335 4.42 10.93 33.53
CA LEU A 335 3.96 10.69 32.14
C LEU A 335 4.88 9.74 31.35
N ARG A 336 6.20 9.85 31.53
CA ARG A 336 7.17 8.96 30.88
C ARG A 336 6.97 7.50 31.26
N LEU A 337 6.73 7.21 32.54
CA LEU A 337 6.48 5.85 33.01
C LEU A 337 5.17 5.31 32.39
N ILE A 338 4.10 6.11 32.40
CA ILE A 338 2.81 5.72 31.85
C ILE A 338 2.89 5.39 30.37
N HIS A 339 3.56 6.23 29.57
CA HIS A 339 3.75 6.00 28.12
C HIS A 339 4.71 4.86 27.79
N LEU A 340 5.63 4.50 28.69
CA LEU A 340 6.49 3.32 28.50
C LEU A 340 5.75 2.04 28.86
N LEU A 341 5.00 2.05 29.96
CA LEU A 341 4.20 0.90 30.38
C LEU A 341 3.06 0.60 29.39
N SER A 342 2.49 1.61 28.73
CA SER A 342 1.47 1.39 27.70
C SER A 342 1.95 0.55 26.52
N LEU A 343 3.26 0.49 26.27
CA LEU A 343 3.86 -0.36 25.23
C LEU A 343 3.73 -1.86 25.53
N SER A 344 3.22 -2.24 26.71
CA SER A 344 2.80 -3.62 26.98
C SER A 344 1.78 -4.13 25.96
N GLY A 345 0.97 -3.24 25.39
CA GLY A 345 0.00 -3.60 24.34
C GLY A 345 0.66 -4.02 23.03
N VAL A 346 1.77 -3.38 22.64
CA VAL A 346 2.57 -3.83 21.48
C VAL A 346 3.35 -5.08 21.82
N ALA A 347 3.92 -5.16 23.04
CA ALA A 347 4.67 -6.32 23.53
C ALA A 347 3.81 -7.58 23.76
N ALA A 348 2.47 -7.45 23.75
CA ALA A 348 1.54 -8.55 23.97
C ALA A 348 1.68 -9.69 22.95
N TYR A 349 2.25 -9.45 21.76
CA TYR A 349 2.58 -10.51 20.79
C TYR A 349 3.58 -11.56 21.33
N LEU A 350 4.29 -11.26 22.43
CA LEU A 350 5.15 -12.24 23.10
C LEU A 350 4.37 -13.18 24.02
N VAL A 351 3.08 -12.91 24.25
CA VAL A 351 2.20 -13.67 25.13
C VAL A 351 1.39 -14.64 24.29
N LEU A 352 1.66 -15.94 24.44
CA LEU A 352 1.00 -16.98 23.66
C LEU A 352 -0.44 -17.22 24.11
N ASP A 353 -0.70 -17.25 25.42
CA ASP A 353 -2.04 -17.47 25.96
C ASP A 353 -3.01 -16.33 25.58
N PRO A 354 -4.14 -16.61 24.91
CA PRO A 354 -5.09 -15.60 24.45
C PRO A 354 -5.64 -14.69 25.56
N VAL A 355 -5.91 -15.24 26.75
CA VAL A 355 -6.46 -14.49 27.89
C VAL A 355 -5.42 -13.51 28.44
N LEU A 356 -4.19 -13.98 28.65
CA LEU A 356 -3.09 -13.14 29.11
C LEU A 356 -2.70 -12.09 28.05
N ARG A 357 -2.81 -12.43 26.76
CA ARG A 357 -2.60 -11.49 25.65
C ARG A 357 -3.64 -10.36 25.70
N LEU A 358 -4.93 -10.69 25.85
CA LEU A 358 -5.99 -9.71 26.05
C LEU A 358 -5.71 -8.82 27.27
N CYS A 359 -5.29 -9.40 28.40
CA CYS A 359 -4.92 -8.64 29.60
C CYS A 359 -3.80 -7.62 29.34
N ALA A 360 -2.76 -8.02 28.61
CA ALA A 360 -1.62 -7.16 28.28
C ALA A 360 -2.00 -6.04 27.30
N VAL A 361 -2.84 -6.34 26.30
CA VAL A 361 -3.42 -5.36 25.37
C VAL A 361 -4.33 -4.38 26.11
N GLY A 362 -5.23 -4.87 26.96
CA GLY A 362 -6.14 -4.05 27.75
C GLY A 362 -5.40 -3.08 28.67
N LEU A 363 -4.35 -3.56 29.37
CA LEU A 363 -3.46 -2.72 30.17
C LEU A 363 -2.78 -1.66 29.30
N GLY A 364 -2.24 -2.05 28.15
CA GLY A 364 -1.55 -1.17 27.22
C GLY A 364 -2.45 -0.04 26.70
N VAL A 365 -3.65 -0.39 26.22
CA VAL A 365 -4.65 0.55 25.73
C VAL A 365 -5.14 1.49 26.83
N GLY A 366 -5.48 0.97 28.01
CA GLY A 366 -5.92 1.79 29.14
C GLY A 366 -4.85 2.81 29.58
N LEU A 367 -3.60 2.37 29.72
CA LEU A 367 -2.47 3.27 30.02
C LEU A 367 -2.21 4.27 28.90
N SER A 368 -2.40 3.88 27.64
CA SER A 368 -2.23 4.77 26.49
C SER A 368 -3.31 5.88 26.47
N CYS A 369 -4.59 5.52 26.66
CA CYS A 369 -5.69 6.48 26.78
C CYS A 369 -5.45 7.45 27.95
N LEU A 370 -5.08 6.93 29.12
CA LEU A 370 -4.73 7.71 30.30
C LEU A 370 -3.54 8.65 30.04
N GLY A 371 -2.48 8.14 29.42
CA GLY A 371 -1.24 8.87 29.11
C GLY A 371 -1.47 10.00 28.10
N TRP A 372 -2.22 9.75 27.03
CA TRP A 372 -2.57 10.76 26.02
C TRP A 372 -3.49 11.84 26.57
N ALA A 373 -4.58 11.47 27.26
CA ALA A 373 -5.47 12.43 27.91
C ALA A 373 -4.72 13.35 28.89
N SER A 374 -3.86 12.76 29.72
CA SER A 374 -3.01 13.50 30.66
C SER A 374 -1.98 14.38 29.96
N SER A 375 -1.42 13.92 28.84
CA SER A 375 -0.43 14.68 28.06
C SER A 375 -1.01 15.89 27.36
N LEU A 376 -2.24 15.77 26.85
CA LEU A 376 -2.98 16.88 26.25
C LEU A 376 -3.38 17.90 27.32
N HIS A 377 -3.89 17.40 28.46
CA HIS A 377 -4.26 18.26 29.58
C HIS A 377 -3.05 19.00 30.17
N ALA A 378 -1.91 18.33 30.35
CA ALA A 378 -0.70 18.92 30.93
C ALA A 378 -0.07 20.03 30.07
N ASP A 379 -0.29 20.02 28.76
CA ASP A 379 0.20 21.04 27.83
C ASP A 379 -0.90 22.01 27.36
N SER A 380 -2.12 21.92 27.91
CA SER A 380 -3.29 22.72 27.50
C SER A 380 -3.10 24.24 27.61
N VAL A 381 -2.20 24.68 28.49
CA VAL A 381 -1.83 26.09 28.70
C VAL A 381 -0.92 26.62 27.59
N HIS A 382 -0.16 25.74 26.92
CA HIS A 382 0.80 26.13 25.88
C HIS A 382 0.33 25.66 24.49
N ASN A 383 -0.35 26.55 23.77
CA ASN A 383 -0.97 26.26 22.47
C ASN A 383 -0.06 25.48 21.49
N VAL A 384 1.22 25.85 21.33
CA VAL A 384 2.13 25.13 20.41
C VAL A 384 2.45 23.70 20.84
N ARG A 385 2.60 23.43 22.15
CA ARG A 385 2.89 22.07 22.64
C ARG A 385 1.65 21.19 22.52
N LEU A 386 0.49 21.72 22.90
CA LEU A 386 -0.81 21.05 22.71
C LEU A 386 -1.04 20.73 21.22
N GLU A 387 -0.85 21.72 20.35
CA GLU A 387 -1.00 21.56 18.90
C GLU A 387 -0.04 20.48 18.37
N SER A 388 1.24 20.49 18.77
CA SER A 388 2.21 19.47 18.35
C SER A 388 1.81 18.05 18.77
N LYS A 389 1.29 17.88 20.00
CA LYS A 389 0.79 16.58 20.47
C LYS A 389 -0.44 16.11 19.69
N LEU A 390 -1.39 17.02 19.47
CA LEU A 390 -2.59 16.74 18.67
C LEU A 390 -2.22 16.34 17.24
N LEU A 391 -1.30 17.07 16.60
CA LEU A 391 -0.83 16.75 15.26
C LEU A 391 -0.10 15.42 15.19
N GLY A 392 0.76 15.11 16.18
CA GLY A 392 1.37 13.79 16.30
C GLY A 392 0.31 12.69 16.41
N TRP A 393 -0.73 12.91 17.21
CA TRP A 393 -1.82 11.94 17.39
C TRP A 393 -2.63 11.71 16.12
N MET A 394 -3.04 12.78 15.43
CA MET A 394 -3.88 12.69 14.24
C MET A 394 -3.12 12.28 12.98
N ILE A 395 -1.89 12.76 12.77
CA ILE A 395 -1.02 12.27 11.67
C ILE A 395 -0.59 10.83 11.96
N GLY A 396 -0.51 10.44 13.23
CA GLY A 396 -0.35 9.05 13.65
C GLY A 396 -1.48 8.14 13.16
N LEU A 397 -2.73 8.61 13.10
CA LEU A 397 -3.85 7.88 12.49
C LEU A 397 -3.63 7.71 10.99
N ILE A 398 -3.27 8.79 10.28
CA ILE A 398 -2.96 8.75 8.85
C ILE A 398 -1.85 7.75 8.57
N LEU A 399 -0.79 7.75 9.40
CA LEU A 399 0.30 6.78 9.32
C LEU A 399 -0.20 5.36 9.61
N SER A 400 -1.06 5.15 10.60
CA SER A 400 -1.66 3.84 10.90
C SER A 400 -2.42 3.27 9.71
N SER A 401 -3.30 4.05 9.10
CA SER A 401 -4.06 3.62 7.91
C SER A 401 -3.14 3.42 6.70
N THR A 402 -2.08 4.23 6.56
CA THR A 402 -1.06 4.06 5.53
C THR A 402 -0.25 2.77 5.71
N MET A 403 0.12 2.44 6.95
CA MET A 403 0.86 1.22 7.26
C MET A 403 -0.02 -0.02 7.07
N LYS A 404 -1.30 0.04 7.47
CA LYS A 404 -2.27 -1.01 7.16
C LYS A 404 -2.39 -1.22 5.66
N PHE A 405 -2.54 -0.14 4.88
CA PHE A 405 -2.53 -0.25 3.42
C PHE A 405 -1.21 -0.85 2.90
N ALA A 406 -0.05 -0.50 3.44
CA ALA A 406 1.22 -1.08 3.00
C ALA A 406 1.36 -2.58 3.35
N TRP A 407 0.66 -3.06 4.37
CA TRP A 407 0.62 -4.46 4.84
C TRP A 407 -0.72 -5.16 4.53
N THR A 408 -1.30 -4.88 3.35
CA THR A 408 -2.52 -5.57 2.87
C THR A 408 -3.64 -5.60 3.91
N THR A 409 -3.92 -4.42 4.50
CA THR A 409 -4.93 -4.11 5.53
C THR A 409 -4.61 -4.53 6.96
N ASN A 410 -3.56 -5.32 7.21
CA ASN A 410 -3.12 -5.66 8.56
C ASN A 410 -2.17 -4.59 9.12
N ASN A 411 -2.29 -4.27 10.41
CA ASN A 411 -1.31 -3.39 11.05
C ASN A 411 -0.09 -4.22 11.47
N PRO A 412 1.13 -3.87 11.05
CA PRO A 412 2.30 -4.69 11.27
C PRO A 412 2.74 -4.79 12.75
N ILE A 413 2.17 -3.99 13.66
CA ILE A 413 2.49 -4.05 15.10
C ILE A 413 1.31 -4.48 15.96
N TRP A 414 0.25 -5.03 15.36
CA TRP A 414 -0.86 -5.59 16.11
C TRP A 414 -0.45 -6.83 16.91
N PRO A 415 -1.03 -7.04 18.11
CA PRO A 415 -0.70 -8.16 18.98
C PRO A 415 -1.12 -9.53 18.42
N ILE A 416 -1.92 -9.58 17.36
CA ILE A 416 -2.29 -10.79 16.62
C ILE A 416 -1.31 -11.13 15.47
N MET A 417 -0.22 -10.36 15.34
CA MET A 417 0.82 -10.54 14.34
C MET A 417 2.13 -11.03 14.99
N HIS A 418 2.90 -11.80 14.24
CA HIS A 418 4.25 -12.27 14.53
C HIS A 418 5.06 -12.43 13.24
N ALA A 419 6.35 -12.75 13.34
CA ALA A 419 7.26 -12.76 12.18
C ALA A 419 6.75 -13.64 11.02
N GLU A 420 6.24 -14.84 11.31
CA GLU A 420 5.76 -15.79 10.29
C GLU A 420 4.48 -15.35 9.56
N ASN A 421 3.61 -14.52 10.16
CA ASN A 421 2.41 -13.98 9.51
C ASN A 421 2.55 -12.50 9.08
N GLY A 422 3.79 -11.99 9.01
CA GLY A 422 4.09 -10.65 8.48
C GLY A 422 4.21 -9.52 9.52
N GLY A 423 4.18 -9.85 10.82
CA GLY A 423 4.35 -8.92 11.94
C GLY A 423 5.76 -8.35 12.09
N TRP A 424 5.83 -7.07 12.47
CA TRP A 424 7.03 -6.28 12.76
C TRP A 424 7.04 -5.75 14.20
N ASN A 425 6.35 -6.45 15.11
CA ASN A 425 6.10 -6.04 16.49
C ASN A 425 7.37 -5.69 17.26
N GLY A 426 8.45 -6.47 17.10
CA GLY A 426 9.74 -6.20 17.76
C GLY A 426 10.36 -4.87 17.34
N THR A 427 10.45 -4.62 16.04
CA THR A 427 10.90 -3.33 15.48
C THR A 427 9.96 -2.20 15.92
N GLY A 428 8.65 -2.47 15.89
CA GLY A 428 7.60 -1.57 16.35
C GLY A 428 7.78 -1.13 17.80
N LEU A 429 8.07 -2.09 18.68
CA LEU A 429 8.28 -1.88 20.09
C LEU A 429 9.55 -1.06 20.36
N VAL A 430 10.67 -1.37 19.70
CA VAL A 430 11.93 -0.62 19.86
C VAL A 430 11.75 0.84 19.43
N LEU A 431 11.15 1.08 18.27
CA LEU A 431 10.85 2.43 17.80
C LEU A 431 9.82 3.12 18.72
N GLY A 432 8.86 2.38 19.26
CA GLY A 432 7.87 2.86 20.23
C GLY A 432 8.52 3.33 21.53
N ILE A 433 9.49 2.58 22.06
CA ILE A 433 10.28 2.98 23.23
C ILE A 433 11.02 4.28 22.91
N LEU A 434 11.76 4.35 21.80
CA LEU A 434 12.51 5.56 21.42
C LEU A 434 11.59 6.77 21.23
N ALA A 435 10.43 6.58 20.61
CA ALA A 435 9.41 7.60 20.41
C ALA A 435 8.83 8.08 21.75
N ALA A 436 8.45 7.18 22.66
CA ALA A 436 7.92 7.52 23.98
C ALA A 436 8.95 8.30 24.83
N LEU A 437 10.22 7.88 24.80
CA LEU A 437 11.33 8.58 25.46
C LEU A 437 11.51 10.01 24.94
N ARG A 438 11.41 10.20 23.62
CA ARG A 438 11.55 11.51 22.99
C ARG A 438 10.30 12.38 23.21
N PHE A 439 9.10 11.81 23.09
CA PHE A 439 7.81 12.47 23.28
C PHE A 439 7.66 13.05 24.69
N THR A 440 8.15 12.34 25.70
CA THR A 440 8.07 12.72 27.13
C THR A 440 9.28 13.47 27.66
N ARG A 441 10.24 13.88 26.81
CA ARG A 441 11.48 14.53 27.24
C ARG A 441 11.28 15.90 27.90
N LYS A 442 10.19 16.59 27.56
CA LYS A 442 9.84 17.91 28.10
C LYS A 442 8.87 17.70 29.27
N GLY A 443 9.22 18.21 30.45
CA GLY A 443 8.37 18.11 31.64
C GLY A 443 7.01 18.82 31.49
N PRO A 444 5.99 18.44 32.29
CA PRO A 444 4.65 19.02 32.25
C PRO A 444 4.68 20.49 32.66
N LEU A 445 3.88 21.32 32.01
CA LEU A 445 3.83 22.76 32.28
C LEU A 445 2.84 23.13 33.39
N THR A 446 1.85 22.29 33.68
CA THR A 446 0.84 22.52 34.72
C THR A 446 1.25 21.99 36.12
N GLY A 447 2.54 21.67 36.33
CA GLY A 447 3.08 20.99 37.52
C GLY A 447 3.12 21.78 38.84
N SER A 448 2.39 22.88 38.98
CA SER A 448 2.31 23.66 40.23
C SER A 448 0.97 24.36 40.26
N LEU A 449 0.02 23.85 41.07
CA LEU A 449 -1.21 24.51 41.58
C LEU A 449 -1.58 25.85 40.89
N ALA A 450 -1.72 25.83 39.57
CA ALA A 450 -2.06 27.00 38.80
C ALA A 450 -3.57 27.03 38.79
N GLU A 451 -4.16 28.13 39.30
CA GLU A 451 -5.60 28.35 39.32
C GLU A 451 -6.23 27.86 38.02
N GLU A 452 -7.22 26.96 38.14
CA GLU A 452 -7.91 26.44 36.96
C GLU A 452 -8.42 27.63 36.14
N PRO A 453 -7.98 27.79 34.88
CA PRO A 453 -8.47 28.88 34.05
C PRO A 453 -9.99 28.77 33.98
N LYS A 454 -10.70 29.86 34.31
CA LYS A 454 -12.18 29.93 34.34
C LYS A 454 -12.75 29.21 33.11
N GLN A 455 -13.32 28.03 33.33
CA GLN A 455 -13.87 27.18 32.27
C GLN A 455 -15.04 27.91 31.60
N GLN A 456 -14.87 28.30 30.35
CA GLN A 456 -15.98 28.71 29.48
C GLN A 456 -16.49 27.47 28.73
N GLY A 457 -17.81 27.29 28.68
CA GLY A 457 -18.47 26.13 28.07
C GLY A 457 -18.69 24.93 29.00
N SER A 458 -19.22 23.83 28.47
CA SER A 458 -19.62 22.63 29.20
C SER A 458 -18.63 21.48 29.00
N SER A 459 -18.11 20.91 30.10
CA SER A 459 -17.26 19.71 30.03
C SER A 459 -18.02 18.47 29.56
N LEU A 460 -19.34 18.40 29.80
CA LEU A 460 -20.20 17.32 29.34
C LEU A 460 -20.34 17.33 27.81
N LEU A 461 -20.65 18.49 27.23
CA LEU A 461 -20.82 18.62 25.78
C LEU A 461 -19.49 18.38 25.03
N ALA A 462 -18.36 18.81 25.62
CA ALA A 462 -17.03 18.46 25.12
C ALA A 462 -16.80 16.94 25.14
N ALA A 463 -17.22 16.23 26.20
CA ALA A 463 -17.10 14.78 26.31
C ALA A 463 -17.90 14.06 25.21
N LEU A 464 -19.15 14.47 24.98
CA LEU A 464 -19.98 13.95 23.89
C LEU A 464 -19.29 14.15 22.53
N GLY A 465 -18.75 15.35 22.29
CA GLY A 465 -17.98 15.66 21.08
C GLY A 465 -16.76 14.77 20.88
N VAL A 466 -15.98 14.52 21.94
CA VAL A 466 -14.83 13.62 21.91
C VAL A 466 -15.27 12.19 21.59
N GLY A 467 -16.33 11.69 22.24
CA GLY A 467 -16.84 10.33 22.01
C GLY A 467 -17.29 10.10 20.57
N GLY A 468 -18.12 11.00 20.02
CA GLY A 468 -18.58 10.92 18.63
C GLY A 468 -17.43 11.07 17.62
N LEU A 469 -16.48 11.97 17.88
CA LEU A 469 -15.30 12.14 17.04
C LEU A 469 -14.42 10.88 17.03
N PHE A 470 -14.11 10.31 18.20
CA PHE A 470 -13.27 9.11 18.29
C PHE A 470 -13.92 7.92 17.60
N PHE A 471 -15.24 7.78 17.73
CA PHE A 471 -15.98 6.75 17.03
C PHE A 471 -15.82 6.92 15.52
N GLY A 472 -16.08 8.11 14.96
CA GLY A 472 -15.95 8.35 13.51
C GLY A 472 -14.52 8.20 12.98
N LEU A 473 -13.51 8.63 13.74
CA LEU A 473 -12.10 8.42 13.38
C LEU A 473 -11.74 6.92 13.33
N HIS A 474 -12.23 6.13 14.28
CA HIS A 474 -11.95 4.70 14.35
C HIS A 474 -12.77 3.90 13.32
N SER A 475 -14.09 4.09 13.28
CA SER A 475 -14.98 3.26 12.45
C SER A 475 -14.80 3.49 10.96
N LEU A 476 -14.39 4.69 10.53
CA LEU A 476 -14.34 5.04 9.10
C LEU A 476 -12.93 5.30 8.56
N LEU A 477 -11.98 5.73 9.40
CA LEU A 477 -10.68 6.22 8.94
C LEU A 477 -9.48 5.38 9.40
N SER A 478 -9.71 4.33 10.19
CA SER A 478 -8.66 3.40 10.63
C SER A 478 -8.19 2.44 9.53
N ASP A 479 -8.88 2.41 8.39
CA ASP A 479 -8.46 1.75 7.17
C ASP A 479 -8.94 2.53 5.95
N THR A 480 -8.19 2.47 4.85
CA THR A 480 -8.52 3.24 3.64
C THR A 480 -9.64 2.63 2.80
N SER A 481 -9.92 1.34 2.99
CA SER A 481 -10.90 0.58 2.22
C SER A 481 -12.29 0.53 2.85
N THR A 482 -12.44 0.85 4.14
CA THR A 482 -13.74 0.80 4.83
C THR A 482 -14.85 1.56 4.09
N MET A 483 -14.65 2.84 3.79
CA MET A 483 -15.66 3.64 3.07
C MET A 483 -15.82 3.25 1.59
N ILE A 484 -14.81 2.61 0.99
CA ILE A 484 -14.91 2.06 -0.38
C ILE A 484 -15.88 0.88 -0.37
N LEU A 485 -15.80 0.01 0.64
CA LEU A 485 -16.63 -1.17 0.75
C LEU A 485 -18.08 -0.86 1.17
N TRP A 486 -18.32 0.27 1.84
CA TRP A 486 -19.70 0.77 2.08
C TRP A 486 -20.47 1.08 0.80
N VAL A 487 -19.75 1.41 -0.27
CA VAL A 487 -20.33 1.86 -1.55
C VAL A 487 -20.13 0.84 -2.68
N TRP A 488 -19.64 -0.36 -2.33
CA TRP A 488 -19.42 -1.50 -3.21
C TRP A 488 -20.73 -2.23 -3.51
N GLU A 489 -20.91 -2.66 -4.76
CA GLU A 489 -22.12 -3.33 -5.26
C GLU A 489 -21.75 -4.41 -6.32
N GLY A 490 -20.54 -4.95 -6.27
CA GLY A 490 -20.10 -6.01 -7.18
C GLY A 490 -19.69 -5.55 -8.59
N PHE A 491 -19.75 -6.49 -9.55
CA PHE A 491 -19.35 -6.34 -10.94
C PHE A 491 -20.54 -6.07 -11.89
N PRO A 492 -20.36 -5.27 -12.96
CA PRO A 492 -19.14 -4.53 -13.31
C PRO A 492 -18.86 -3.38 -12.33
N ILE A 493 -17.57 -3.13 -12.07
CA ILE A 493 -17.13 -2.14 -11.08
C ILE A 493 -17.57 -0.74 -11.52
N ARG A 494 -18.49 -0.14 -10.75
CA ARG A 494 -19.05 1.21 -10.98
C ARG A 494 -18.53 2.27 -10.02
N GLY A 495 -17.77 1.87 -9.00
CA GLY A 495 -17.29 2.72 -7.91
C GLY A 495 -15.77 2.71 -7.75
N PRO A 496 -15.25 3.28 -6.65
CA PRO A 496 -13.85 3.13 -6.30
C PRO A 496 -13.49 1.67 -6.03
N TYR A 497 -12.21 1.36 -6.22
CA TYR A 497 -11.59 0.06 -5.97
C TYR A 497 -10.48 0.23 -4.92
N PHE A 498 -10.44 -0.66 -3.92
CA PHE A 498 -9.65 -0.51 -2.69
C PHE A 498 -8.14 -0.32 -2.94
N SER A 499 -7.54 -1.09 -3.86
CA SER A 499 -6.08 -1.08 -4.09
C SER A 499 -5.61 0.16 -4.85
N THR A 500 -6.46 0.75 -5.69
CA THR A 500 -6.10 1.87 -6.56
C THR A 500 -6.58 3.23 -6.07
N HIS A 501 -7.63 3.26 -5.24
CA HIS A 501 -8.32 4.50 -4.86
C HIS A 501 -8.24 4.83 -3.36
N GLY A 502 -7.65 3.96 -2.53
CA GLY A 502 -7.46 4.22 -1.09
C GLY A 502 -6.67 5.51 -0.78
N TRP A 503 -5.82 5.98 -1.70
CA TRP A 503 -5.06 7.22 -1.53
C TRP A 503 -5.94 8.46 -1.43
N PHE A 504 -7.14 8.46 -2.04
CA PHE A 504 -8.08 9.58 -1.93
C PHE A 504 -8.49 9.81 -0.47
N THR A 505 -8.71 8.73 0.30
CA THR A 505 -9.04 8.81 1.72
C THR A 505 -7.91 9.46 2.50
N VAL A 506 -6.65 9.03 2.29
CA VAL A 506 -5.46 9.59 2.96
C VAL A 506 -5.22 11.06 2.59
N ALA A 507 -5.44 11.41 1.33
CA ALA A 507 -5.37 12.79 0.86
C ALA A 507 -6.46 13.66 1.51
N ALA A 508 -7.70 13.16 1.60
CA ALA A 508 -8.80 13.85 2.27
C ALA A 508 -8.54 14.04 3.77
N MET A 509 -8.02 13.01 4.45
CA MET A 509 -7.61 13.10 5.86
C MET A 509 -6.54 14.18 6.07
N SER A 510 -5.54 14.22 5.18
CA SER A 510 -4.46 15.20 5.20
C SER A 510 -4.97 16.62 4.94
N ALA A 511 -5.83 16.80 3.94
CA ALA A 511 -6.46 18.09 3.64
C ALA A 511 -7.32 18.58 4.83
N GLY A 512 -8.08 17.67 5.45
CA GLY A 512 -8.89 17.94 6.64
C GLY A 512 -8.06 18.46 7.80
N ILE A 513 -6.98 17.76 8.18
CA ILE A 513 -6.14 18.21 9.29
C ILE A 513 -5.48 19.56 8.99
N PHE A 514 -5.04 19.82 7.74
CA PHE A 514 -4.53 21.14 7.35
C PHE A 514 -5.58 22.24 7.45
N LEU A 515 -6.84 21.97 7.11
CA LEU A 515 -7.94 22.91 7.29
C LEU A 515 -8.15 23.21 8.78
N GLY A 516 -8.15 22.18 9.63
CA GLY A 516 -8.26 22.31 11.09
C GLY A 516 -7.16 23.16 11.71
N ILE A 517 -5.91 23.03 11.23
CA ILE A 517 -4.74 23.80 11.70
C ILE A 517 -4.81 25.26 11.26
N ASN A 518 -5.08 25.49 9.98
CA ASN A 518 -4.96 26.82 9.39
C ASN A 518 -6.20 27.69 9.67
N ARG A 519 -7.37 27.06 9.83
CA ARG A 519 -8.65 27.72 10.04
C ARG A 519 -9.49 26.99 11.10
N PRO A 520 -9.02 26.86 12.36
CA PRO A 520 -9.72 26.10 13.40
C PRO A 520 -11.14 26.64 13.70
N GLY A 521 -11.34 27.96 13.61
CA GLY A 521 -12.67 28.56 13.78
C GLY A 521 -13.65 28.19 12.67
N LEU A 522 -13.18 28.01 11.43
CA LEU A 522 -14.02 27.52 10.32
C LEU A 522 -14.29 26.01 10.49
N ALA A 523 -13.26 25.23 10.83
CA ALA A 523 -13.38 23.79 11.03
C ALA A 523 -14.41 23.42 12.11
N GLY A 524 -14.46 24.19 13.20
CA GLY A 524 -15.45 24.04 14.28
C GLY A 524 -16.73 24.84 14.11
N SER A 525 -17.06 25.32 12.91
CA SER A 525 -18.26 26.15 12.67
C SER A 525 -19.49 25.33 12.27
N TRP A 526 -20.70 25.87 12.50
CA TRP A 526 -21.95 25.24 12.07
C TRP A 526 -22.06 24.96 10.56
N PRO A 527 -21.63 25.86 9.65
CA PRO A 527 -21.62 25.55 8.22
C PRO A 527 -20.74 24.34 7.88
N GLN A 528 -19.56 24.24 8.48
CA GLN A 528 -18.66 23.09 8.24
C GLN A 528 -19.24 21.80 8.84
N TYR A 529 -19.89 21.88 10.00
CA TYR A 529 -20.66 20.77 10.57
C TYR A 529 -21.78 20.31 9.63
N ALA A 530 -22.53 21.23 9.03
CA ALA A 530 -23.59 20.89 8.07
C ALA A 530 -23.04 20.18 6.83
N VAL A 531 -21.87 20.60 6.32
CA VAL A 531 -21.17 19.89 5.23
C VAL A 531 -20.78 18.47 5.67
N GLY A 532 -20.23 18.31 6.87
CA GLY A 532 -19.93 17.00 7.45
C GLY A 532 -21.16 16.09 7.57
N PHE A 533 -22.29 16.65 8.03
CA PHE A 533 -23.56 15.94 8.18
C PHE A 533 -24.11 15.47 6.83
N ILE A 534 -24.13 16.36 5.82
CA ILE A 534 -24.55 16.02 4.46
C ILE A 534 -23.62 14.94 3.88
N SER A 535 -22.31 15.05 4.11
CA SER A 535 -21.33 14.06 3.66
C SER A 535 -21.58 12.68 4.28
N ALA A 536 -21.90 12.63 5.58
CA ALA A 536 -22.31 11.41 6.28
C ALA A 536 -23.60 10.81 5.71
N MET A 537 -24.61 11.65 5.42
CA MET A 537 -25.83 11.18 4.75
C MET A 537 -25.54 10.60 3.36
N ILE A 538 -24.71 11.27 2.56
CA ILE A 538 -24.34 10.81 1.22
C ILE A 538 -23.66 9.43 1.29
N LEU A 539 -22.68 9.26 2.20
CA LEU A 539 -22.02 7.97 2.39
C LEU A 539 -22.99 6.85 2.84
N THR A 540 -23.96 7.20 3.68
CA THR A 540 -24.88 6.20 4.28
C THR A 540 -25.94 5.71 3.30
N PHE A 541 -26.45 6.58 2.42
CA PHE A 541 -27.62 6.29 1.60
C PHE A 541 -27.33 6.11 0.10
N PHE A 542 -26.10 6.36 -0.35
CA PHE A 542 -25.74 6.25 -1.77
C PHE A 542 -24.53 5.35 -1.97
N SER A 543 -24.49 4.66 -3.11
CA SER A 543 -23.40 3.75 -3.51
C SER A 543 -22.50 4.36 -4.58
N HIS A 544 -21.49 3.60 -5.02
CA HIS A 544 -20.53 3.96 -6.06
C HIS A 544 -19.74 5.25 -5.76
N TRP A 545 -19.28 5.95 -6.81
CA TRP A 545 -18.52 7.20 -6.68
C TRP A 545 -19.24 8.30 -5.92
N PHE A 546 -20.56 8.44 -6.07
CA PHE A 546 -21.31 9.49 -5.38
C PHE A 546 -21.32 9.28 -3.86
N GLY A 547 -21.58 8.05 -3.40
CA GLY A 547 -21.41 7.67 -2.00
C GLY A 547 -19.98 7.92 -1.50
N PHE A 548 -18.97 7.56 -2.30
CA PHE A 548 -17.58 7.76 -1.94
C PHE A 548 -17.19 9.23 -1.82
N TYR A 549 -17.71 10.13 -2.66
CA TYR A 549 -17.49 11.57 -2.48
C TYR A 549 -18.04 12.08 -1.15
N GLY A 550 -19.16 11.52 -0.68
CA GLY A 550 -19.66 11.71 0.70
C GLY A 550 -18.64 11.23 1.73
N GLY A 551 -18.08 10.02 1.55
CA GLY A 551 -17.02 9.49 2.41
C GLY A 551 -15.77 10.39 2.48
N LEU A 552 -15.29 10.89 1.34
CA LEU A 552 -14.15 11.81 1.28
C LEU A 552 -14.44 13.14 1.99
N GLY A 553 -15.64 13.70 1.78
CA GLY A 553 -16.10 14.89 2.49
C GLY A 553 -16.15 14.69 4.01
N LEU A 554 -16.64 13.53 4.45
CA LEU A 554 -16.71 13.16 5.86
C LEU A 554 -15.31 12.94 6.46
N ALA A 555 -14.40 12.27 5.76
CA ALA A 555 -13.01 12.09 6.20
C ALA A 555 -12.28 13.43 6.40
N ALA A 556 -12.41 14.33 5.42
CA ALA A 556 -11.86 15.68 5.54
C ALA A 556 -12.48 16.45 6.72
N TYR A 557 -13.80 16.30 6.93
CA TYR A 557 -14.49 16.94 8.06
C TYR A 557 -14.03 16.41 9.42
N LEU A 558 -14.00 15.09 9.63
CA LEU A 558 -13.59 14.45 10.88
C LEU A 558 -12.17 14.87 11.27
N MET A 559 -11.24 14.85 10.31
CA MET A 559 -9.87 15.29 10.56
C MET A 559 -9.78 16.80 10.82
N ALA A 560 -10.58 17.63 10.14
CA ALA A 560 -10.60 19.07 10.37
C ALA A 560 -11.16 19.45 11.75
N VAL A 561 -12.31 18.86 12.12
CA VAL A 561 -13.02 19.16 13.37
C VAL A 561 -12.30 18.59 14.60
N SER A 562 -11.45 17.57 14.41
CA SER A 562 -10.61 17.02 15.48
C SER A 562 -9.74 18.06 16.18
N VAL A 563 -9.15 18.99 15.40
CA VAL A 563 -8.24 20.03 15.89
C VAL A 563 -8.93 20.95 16.91
N PRO A 564 -10.03 21.66 16.57
CA PRO A 564 -10.72 22.54 17.53
C PRO A 564 -11.37 21.78 18.68
N LEU A 565 -11.98 20.61 18.46
CA LEU A 565 -12.69 19.89 19.53
C LEU A 565 -11.75 19.32 20.58
N ILE A 566 -10.68 18.62 20.18
CA ILE A 566 -9.70 18.06 21.12
C ILE A 566 -8.95 19.18 21.84
N SER A 567 -8.63 20.28 21.13
CA SER A 567 -7.99 21.44 21.76
C SER A 567 -8.89 22.10 22.82
N ASN A 568 -10.20 22.12 22.60
CA ASN A 568 -11.16 22.63 23.58
C ASN A 568 -11.31 21.67 24.77
N ALA A 569 -11.42 20.36 24.49
CA ALA A 569 -11.55 19.32 25.50
C ALA A 569 -10.32 19.24 26.43
N ALA A 570 -9.11 19.46 25.90
CA ALA A 570 -7.86 19.44 26.67
C ALA A 570 -7.77 20.54 27.73
N LYS A 571 -8.47 21.66 27.54
CA LYS A 571 -8.50 22.81 28.47
C LYS A 571 -9.49 22.64 29.62
N LYS A 572 -10.28 21.57 29.60
CA LYS A 572 -11.34 21.28 30.57
C LYS A 572 -10.91 20.12 31.48
N ASN A 573 -11.79 19.72 32.40
CA ASN A 573 -11.53 18.60 33.30
C ASN A 573 -11.33 17.31 32.47
N PRO A 574 -10.11 16.71 32.49
CA PRO A 574 -9.79 15.58 31.63
C PRO A 574 -10.52 14.28 32.01
N ALA A 575 -10.93 14.14 33.27
CA ALA A 575 -11.70 13.00 33.73
C ALA A 575 -13.10 12.99 33.12
N VAL A 576 -13.71 14.17 32.99
CA VAL A 576 -15.01 14.30 32.32
C VAL A 576 -14.82 14.26 30.81
N THR A 577 -13.99 15.13 30.23
CA THR A 577 -13.91 15.24 28.76
C THR A 577 -13.40 14.00 28.06
N PHE A 578 -12.35 13.36 28.59
CA PHE A 578 -11.82 12.13 28.01
C PHE A 578 -12.40 10.88 28.66
N GLY A 579 -12.61 10.85 29.99
CA GLY A 579 -13.17 9.65 30.66
C GLY A 579 -14.62 9.38 30.24
N LEU A 580 -15.52 10.35 30.39
CA LEU A 580 -16.90 10.22 29.89
C LEU A 580 -16.94 10.18 28.36
N GLY A 581 -16.02 10.88 27.68
CA GLY A 581 -15.91 10.84 26.22
C GLY A 581 -15.62 9.43 25.71
N PHE A 582 -14.66 8.72 26.31
CA PHE A 582 -14.37 7.33 25.97
C PHE A 582 -15.51 6.38 26.36
N LEU A 583 -16.23 6.64 27.46
CA LEU A 583 -17.43 5.85 27.80
C LEU A 583 -18.53 6.00 26.73
N VAL A 584 -18.74 7.22 26.23
CA VAL A 584 -19.69 7.47 25.15
C VAL A 584 -19.20 6.83 23.84
N TYR A 585 -17.90 6.90 23.55
CA TYR A 585 -17.29 6.19 22.43
C TYR A 585 -17.54 4.67 22.53
N ASP A 586 -17.29 4.05 23.68
CA ASP A 586 -17.51 2.61 23.89
C ASP A 586 -18.99 2.24 23.69
N PHE A 587 -19.92 3.07 24.18
CA PHE A 587 -21.35 2.87 23.92
C PHE A 587 -21.67 2.89 22.43
N VAL A 588 -21.11 3.83 21.65
CA VAL A 588 -21.36 3.89 20.20
C VAL A 588 -20.66 2.74 19.48
N VAL A 589 -19.50 2.26 19.96
CA VAL A 589 -18.86 1.04 19.46
C VAL A 589 -19.74 -0.17 19.68
N LEU A 590 -20.31 -0.34 20.88
CA LEU A 590 -21.27 -1.42 21.17
C LEU A 590 -22.54 -1.29 20.32
N PHE A 591 -23.07 -0.08 20.17
CA PHE A 591 -24.22 0.19 19.30
C PHE A 591 -23.92 -0.21 17.84
N HIS A 592 -22.70 0.06 17.35
CA HIS A 592 -22.24 -0.37 16.03
C HIS A 592 -22.12 -1.90 15.88
N VAL A 593 -21.95 -2.65 16.98
CA VAL A 593 -22.01 -4.12 16.98
C VAL A 593 -23.46 -4.61 17.01
N TRP A 594 -24.32 -3.97 17.81
CA TRP A 594 -25.71 -4.40 17.97
C TRP A 594 -26.51 -4.35 16.68
N VAL A 595 -26.19 -3.46 15.74
CA VAL A 595 -26.91 -3.37 14.45
C VAL A 595 -26.68 -4.57 13.53
N VAL A 596 -25.66 -5.41 13.80
CA VAL A 596 -25.35 -6.64 13.04
C VAL A 596 -25.49 -7.89 13.90
N ALA A 597 -24.95 -7.88 15.12
CA ALA A 597 -25.03 -8.99 16.07
C ALA A 597 -26.36 -8.98 16.87
N TYR A 598 -27.43 -8.46 16.29
CA TYR A 598 -28.70 -8.23 17.00
C TYR A 598 -29.35 -9.54 17.49
N ALA A 599 -29.04 -10.68 16.87
CA ALA A 599 -29.51 -12.00 17.30
C ALA A 599 -28.86 -12.45 18.62
N PHE A 600 -27.61 -12.04 18.89
CA PHE A 600 -26.81 -12.51 20.02
C PHE A 600 -26.81 -11.61 21.25
N VAL A 601 -27.18 -10.34 21.08
CA VAL A 601 -27.02 -9.34 22.13
C VAL A 601 -28.38 -8.91 22.70
N PRO A 602 -28.55 -8.88 24.04
CA PRO A 602 -29.76 -8.39 24.67
C PRO A 602 -30.14 -6.98 24.21
N GLY A 603 -31.36 -6.81 23.70
CA GLY A 603 -31.85 -5.54 23.17
C GLY A 603 -31.42 -5.24 21.72
N GLY A 604 -30.57 -6.09 21.12
CA GLY A 604 -30.15 -6.01 19.71
C GLY A 604 -31.31 -5.88 18.71
N PRO A 605 -32.41 -6.65 18.83
CA PRO A 605 -33.53 -6.58 17.88
C PRO A 605 -34.18 -5.19 17.78
N LEU A 606 -34.04 -4.33 18.80
CA LEU A 606 -34.58 -2.96 18.78
C LEU A 606 -33.83 -2.04 17.81
N VAL A 607 -32.60 -2.39 17.46
CA VAL A 607 -31.71 -1.60 16.61
C VAL A 607 -31.22 -2.36 15.38
N ARG A 608 -31.86 -3.49 15.08
CA ARG A 608 -31.59 -4.33 13.91
C ARG A 608 -31.48 -3.49 12.64
N GLU A 609 -30.35 -3.63 11.94
CA GLU A 609 -30.07 -2.99 10.65
C GLU A 609 -30.05 -1.44 10.66
N ARG A 610 -29.88 -0.81 11.84
CA ARG A 610 -29.92 0.66 11.99
C ARG A 610 -28.55 1.35 11.97
N THR A 611 -27.74 1.08 10.95
CA THR A 611 -26.47 1.82 10.74
C THR A 611 -26.71 3.32 10.54
N ASP A 612 -27.84 3.69 9.97
CA ASP A 612 -28.30 5.08 9.86
C ASP A 612 -28.41 5.77 11.23
N TRP A 613 -28.94 5.07 12.25
CA TRP A 613 -29.01 5.60 13.61
C TRP A 613 -27.63 5.77 14.23
N VAL A 614 -26.70 4.83 14.00
CA VAL A 614 -25.31 4.94 14.48
C VAL A 614 -24.63 6.19 13.88
N MET A 615 -24.79 6.41 12.57
CA MET A 615 -24.25 7.59 11.88
C MET A 615 -24.89 8.90 12.38
N LEU A 616 -26.20 8.91 12.60
CA LEU A 616 -26.91 10.05 13.19
C LEU A 616 -26.40 10.33 14.61
N THR A 617 -26.28 9.32 15.46
CA THR A 617 -25.76 9.45 16.83
C THR A 617 -24.34 10.01 16.82
N MET A 618 -23.44 9.49 15.98
CA MET A 618 -22.09 10.02 15.81
C MET A 618 -22.12 11.52 15.48
N MET A 619 -22.91 11.92 14.49
CA MET A 619 -22.99 13.32 14.07
C MET A 619 -23.62 14.21 15.15
N PHE A 620 -24.67 13.78 15.84
CA PHE A 620 -25.26 14.54 16.96
C PHE A 620 -24.27 14.76 18.10
N LEU A 621 -23.48 13.73 18.44
CA LEU A 621 -22.43 13.81 19.45
C LEU A 621 -21.35 14.83 19.03
N ILE A 622 -20.88 14.77 17.78
CA ILE A 622 -19.95 15.78 17.23
C ILE A 622 -20.58 17.18 17.27
N GLY A 623 -21.88 17.31 16.95
CA GLY A 623 -22.64 18.55 17.01
C GLY A 623 -22.69 19.16 18.41
N ALA A 624 -22.81 18.34 19.46
CA ALA A 624 -22.70 18.78 20.85
C ALA A 624 -21.31 19.38 21.15
N GLY A 625 -20.24 18.73 20.65
CA GLY A 625 -18.88 19.25 20.73
C GLY A 625 -18.69 20.57 19.98
N VAL A 626 -19.27 20.70 18.78
CA VAL A 626 -19.25 21.93 17.98
C VAL A 626 -19.97 23.07 18.71
N TYR A 627 -21.15 22.81 19.27
CA TYR A 627 -21.88 23.79 20.08
C TYR A 627 -21.03 24.28 21.26
N ASP A 628 -20.42 23.34 21.98
CA ASP A 628 -19.54 23.66 23.10
C ASP A 628 -18.32 24.49 22.67
N PHE A 629 -17.66 24.12 21.57
CA PHE A 629 -16.56 24.90 21.02
C PHE A 629 -16.97 26.34 20.72
N ASN A 630 -18.09 26.55 20.02
CA ASN A 630 -18.56 27.88 19.64
C ASN A 630 -18.97 28.74 20.85
N THR A 631 -19.54 28.13 21.89
CA THR A 631 -19.91 28.83 23.14
C THR A 631 -18.71 29.10 24.05
N SER A 632 -17.64 28.33 23.92
CA SER A 632 -16.38 28.50 24.65
C SER A 632 -15.46 29.58 24.04
N GLN A 633 -15.76 30.07 22.82
CA GLN A 633 -14.96 31.10 22.17
C GLN A 633 -15.31 32.51 22.69
N PRO A 634 -14.30 33.37 22.96
CA PRO A 634 -14.56 34.78 23.29
C PRO A 634 -15.20 35.50 22.09
N ARG A 635 -16.26 36.28 22.35
CA ARG A 635 -17.11 36.99 21.34
C ARG A 635 -16.35 37.92 20.38
N TYR A 636 -15.07 38.20 20.59
CA TYR A 636 -14.25 39.02 19.68
C TYR A 636 -12.77 38.67 19.82
N GLN A 637 -12.18 38.06 18.78
CA GLN A 637 -10.73 38.06 18.56
C GLN A 637 -10.48 38.52 17.12
N PRO A 638 -9.70 39.60 16.90
CA PRO A 638 -9.26 39.92 15.55
C PRO A 638 -8.44 38.75 15.01
N ALA A 639 -8.69 38.37 13.75
CA ALA A 639 -7.93 37.33 13.06
C ALA A 639 -6.45 37.73 12.96
N ARG A 640 -5.66 37.44 13.99
CA ARG A 640 -4.21 37.51 13.92
C ARG A 640 -3.79 36.46 12.91
N ARG A 641 -3.40 36.88 11.70
CA ARG A 641 -2.67 36.04 10.75
C ARG A 641 -1.39 35.57 11.45
N SER A 642 -1.41 34.41 12.08
CA SER A 642 -0.20 33.79 12.60
C SER A 642 0.65 33.40 11.39
N SER A 643 1.86 33.96 11.29
CA SER A 643 2.88 33.38 10.41
C SER A 643 2.97 31.87 10.72
N PRO A 644 3.05 30.98 9.71
CA PRO A 644 3.15 29.54 9.96
C PRO A 644 4.39 29.27 10.80
N SER A 645 4.15 29.01 12.09
CA SER A 645 5.19 28.68 13.05
C SER A 645 5.93 27.43 12.57
N GLN A 646 7.24 27.41 12.76
CA GLN A 646 8.15 26.38 12.25
C GLN A 646 7.68 24.94 12.51
N HIS A 647 7.06 24.64 13.66
CA HIS A 647 6.51 23.32 13.97
C HIS A 647 5.39 22.87 13.01
N LYS A 648 4.50 23.78 12.57
CA LYS A 648 3.42 23.46 11.62
C LYS A 648 3.99 23.02 10.28
N LYS A 649 5.12 23.62 9.86
CA LYS A 649 5.84 23.23 8.65
C LYS A 649 6.41 21.81 8.76
N TYR A 650 6.96 21.43 9.92
CA TYR A 650 7.45 20.05 10.14
C TYR A 650 6.35 18.99 10.12
N PHE A 651 5.21 19.25 10.77
CA PHE A 651 4.07 18.33 10.71
C PHE A 651 3.45 18.30 9.31
N GLY A 652 3.44 19.43 8.59
CA GLY A 652 3.03 19.46 7.19
C GLY A 652 3.95 18.63 6.29
N LEU A 653 5.27 18.74 6.48
CA LEU A 653 6.24 17.88 5.80
C LEU A 653 6.04 16.40 6.16
N SER A 654 5.74 16.09 7.42
CA SER A 654 5.46 14.71 7.84
C SER A 654 4.22 14.14 7.18
N ALA A 655 3.13 14.92 7.08
CA ALA A 655 1.94 14.51 6.35
C ALA A 655 2.26 14.26 4.86
N ILE A 656 3.06 15.12 4.22
CA ILE A 656 3.52 14.90 2.84
C ILE A 656 4.34 13.61 2.72
N ILE A 657 5.28 13.36 3.63
CA ILE A 657 6.07 12.11 3.65
C ILE A 657 5.15 10.89 3.78
N VAL A 658 4.15 10.93 4.68
CA VAL A 658 3.18 9.83 4.82
C VAL A 658 2.38 9.62 3.53
N ASN A 659 1.95 10.70 2.85
CA ASN A 659 1.27 10.57 1.55
C ASN A 659 2.21 10.00 0.47
N VAL A 660 3.49 10.38 0.45
CA VAL A 660 4.47 9.79 -0.48
C VAL A 660 4.68 8.31 -0.17
N LEU A 661 4.81 7.93 1.11
CA LEU A 661 4.89 6.53 1.53
C LEU A 661 3.65 5.74 1.08
N PHE A 662 2.46 6.34 1.21
CA PHE A 662 1.22 5.75 0.70
C PHE A 662 1.30 5.53 -0.81
N MET A 663 1.70 6.55 -1.58
CA MET A 663 1.81 6.42 -3.04
C MET A 663 2.85 5.38 -3.46
N CYS A 664 3.97 5.27 -2.75
CA CYS A 664 4.94 4.20 -2.95
C CYS A 664 4.34 2.81 -2.66
N ALA A 665 3.59 2.67 -1.56
CA ALA A 665 2.88 1.43 -1.24
C ALA A 665 1.81 1.09 -2.28
N ALA A 666 1.05 2.08 -2.76
CA ALA A 666 0.02 1.91 -3.80
C ALA A 666 0.63 1.50 -5.13
N PHE A 667 1.79 2.07 -5.48
CA PHE A 667 2.55 1.64 -6.65
C PHE A 667 3.06 0.20 -6.53
N ARG A 668 3.52 -0.21 -5.34
CA ARG A 668 3.95 -1.59 -5.07
C ARG A 668 2.78 -2.58 -5.10
N ARG A 669 1.61 -2.17 -4.60
CA ARG A 669 0.36 -2.96 -4.59
C ARG A 669 -0.45 -2.82 -5.88
N PHE A 670 0.13 -2.27 -6.95
CA PHE A 670 -0.58 -2.18 -8.21
C PHE A 670 -0.88 -3.60 -8.72
N PRO A 671 -2.14 -3.93 -9.08
CA PRO A 671 -2.51 -5.31 -9.43
C PRO A 671 -1.65 -5.86 -10.56
N THR A 672 -1.01 -7.01 -10.34
CA THR A 672 -0.18 -7.70 -11.35
C THR A 672 -1.03 -8.37 -12.43
N ASN A 673 -2.33 -8.55 -12.17
CA ASN A 673 -3.30 -9.20 -13.06
C ASN A 673 -2.89 -10.60 -13.55
N ASP A 674 -2.13 -11.36 -12.74
CA ASP A 674 -1.68 -12.72 -13.08
C ASP A 674 -2.75 -13.78 -12.73
N TYR A 675 -3.90 -13.69 -13.41
CA TYR A 675 -5.08 -14.52 -13.17
C TYR A 675 -5.00 -15.86 -13.92
N LYS A 676 -3.96 -16.66 -13.65
CA LYS A 676 -3.75 -17.95 -14.34
C LYS A 676 -4.37 -19.12 -13.56
N PRO A 677 -5.32 -19.87 -14.15
CA PRO A 677 -5.84 -21.11 -13.57
C PRO A 677 -4.80 -22.23 -13.62
N TYR A 678 -4.95 -23.24 -12.74
CA TYR A 678 -3.95 -24.30 -12.59
C TYR A 678 -3.97 -25.32 -13.74
N HIS A 679 -5.17 -25.77 -14.16
CA HIS A 679 -5.34 -26.89 -15.09
C HIS A 679 -6.07 -26.47 -16.37
N ALA A 680 -5.55 -25.43 -17.03
CA ALA A 680 -6.17 -24.83 -18.21
C ALA A 680 -6.25 -25.77 -19.42
N GLU A 681 -5.24 -26.62 -19.61
CA GLU A 681 -5.14 -27.54 -20.75
C GLU A 681 -6.25 -28.60 -20.74
N ASP A 682 -6.64 -29.03 -19.53
CA ASP A 682 -7.72 -30.00 -19.31
C ASP A 682 -9.09 -29.34 -19.13
N ARG A 683 -9.19 -28.00 -19.28
CA ARG A 683 -10.38 -27.19 -18.99
C ARG A 683 -10.98 -27.49 -17.61
N ILE A 684 -10.12 -27.69 -16.61
CA ILE A 684 -10.55 -27.94 -15.24
C ILE A 684 -10.68 -26.63 -14.48
N LEU A 685 -11.71 -26.56 -13.66
CA LEU A 685 -11.92 -25.57 -12.61
C LEU A 685 -11.97 -26.30 -11.28
N THR A 686 -11.08 -25.93 -10.36
CA THR A 686 -11.15 -26.35 -8.96
C THR A 686 -11.93 -25.30 -8.16
N ALA A 687 -13.11 -25.66 -7.67
CA ALA A 687 -13.92 -24.81 -6.79
C ALA A 687 -13.70 -25.18 -5.33
N GLY A 688 -13.75 -24.20 -4.41
CA GLY A 688 -13.64 -24.43 -2.97
C GLY A 688 -14.61 -23.57 -2.17
N ILE A 689 -14.98 -24.04 -0.98
CA ILE A 689 -15.74 -23.28 0.02
C ILE A 689 -15.02 -23.37 1.35
N TRP A 690 -14.97 -22.25 2.08
CA TRP A 690 -14.39 -22.22 3.41
C TRP A 690 -15.01 -21.13 4.29
N THR A 691 -15.51 -21.49 5.47
CA THR A 691 -15.84 -20.54 6.55
C THR A 691 -14.60 -20.21 7.35
N ILE A 692 -14.18 -18.93 7.30
CA ILE A 692 -12.81 -18.55 7.70
C ILE A 692 -12.73 -17.98 9.10
N HIS A 693 -13.84 -17.98 9.85
CA HIS A 693 -13.94 -17.50 11.23
C HIS A 693 -13.21 -16.16 11.45
N PHE A 694 -13.47 -15.22 10.54
CA PHE A 694 -12.91 -13.86 10.54
C PHE A 694 -11.37 -13.78 10.46
N SER A 695 -10.73 -14.82 9.95
CA SER A 695 -9.27 -14.93 9.78
C SER A 695 -8.48 -14.81 11.09
N LEU A 696 -9.04 -15.37 12.17
CA LEU A 696 -8.35 -15.61 13.42
C LEU A 696 -8.24 -17.11 13.65
N ASP A 697 -7.05 -17.59 13.98
CA ASP A 697 -6.85 -19.00 14.31
C ASP A 697 -7.17 -19.30 15.77
N ASN A 698 -7.13 -20.58 16.14
CA ASN A 698 -7.43 -21.04 17.49
C ASN A 698 -6.56 -20.40 18.59
N ASP A 699 -5.41 -19.81 18.24
CA ASP A 699 -4.46 -19.19 19.17
C ASP A 699 -4.48 -17.64 19.08
N MET A 700 -5.55 -17.07 18.52
CA MET A 700 -5.78 -15.64 18.33
C MET A 700 -4.73 -14.98 17.43
N TRP A 701 -4.18 -15.73 16.46
CA TRP A 701 -3.28 -15.18 15.45
C TRP A 701 -4.02 -14.92 14.14
N SER A 702 -3.51 -13.96 13.39
CA SER A 702 -3.94 -13.72 12.01
C SER A 702 -3.60 -14.93 11.14
N SER A 703 -4.60 -15.49 10.45
CA SER A 703 -4.48 -16.78 9.76
C SER A 703 -4.35 -16.70 8.23
N GLU A 704 -4.36 -15.51 7.65
CA GLU A 704 -4.47 -15.28 6.18
C GLU A 704 -3.33 -15.92 5.39
N TYR A 705 -2.10 -15.93 5.93
CA TYR A 705 -0.93 -16.53 5.28
C TYR A 705 -1.06 -18.05 5.18
N ARG A 706 -1.57 -18.70 6.24
CA ARG A 706 -1.80 -20.14 6.26
C ARG A 706 -2.96 -20.52 5.33
N MET A 707 -4.00 -19.69 5.30
CA MET A 707 -5.10 -19.85 4.35
C MET A 707 -4.61 -19.76 2.91
N ARG A 708 -3.82 -18.73 2.58
CA ARG A 708 -3.18 -18.57 1.25
C ARG A 708 -2.43 -19.83 0.86
N ASP A 709 -1.57 -20.34 1.75
CA ASP A 709 -0.73 -21.51 1.45
C ASP A 709 -1.59 -22.74 1.14
N LEU A 710 -2.64 -22.98 1.92
CA LEU A 710 -3.56 -24.10 1.68
C LEU A 710 -4.34 -23.94 0.36
N ILE A 711 -4.91 -22.77 0.09
CA ILE A 711 -5.66 -22.48 -1.14
C ILE A 711 -4.77 -22.66 -2.37
N LYS A 712 -3.53 -22.19 -2.29
CA LYS A 712 -2.54 -22.30 -3.36
C LYS A 712 -2.12 -23.75 -3.61
N GLU A 713 -1.77 -24.48 -2.56
CA GLU A 713 -1.31 -25.86 -2.66
C GLU A 713 -2.41 -26.83 -3.03
N MET A 714 -3.67 -26.53 -2.69
CA MET A 714 -4.86 -27.26 -3.16
C MET A 714 -5.28 -26.90 -4.59
N GLU A 715 -4.54 -25.99 -5.25
CA GLU A 715 -4.77 -25.59 -6.64
C GLU A 715 -6.19 -25.07 -6.90
N VAL A 716 -6.74 -24.30 -5.95
CA VAL A 716 -8.10 -23.77 -6.03
C VAL A 716 -8.17 -22.58 -7.01
N ASP A 717 -9.09 -22.65 -7.98
CA ASP A 717 -9.30 -21.62 -8.99
C ASP A 717 -10.42 -20.64 -8.61
N VAL A 718 -11.48 -21.12 -7.98
CA VAL A 718 -12.62 -20.31 -7.52
C VAL A 718 -12.92 -20.68 -6.07
N ILE A 719 -13.00 -19.70 -5.18
CA ILE A 719 -13.28 -19.96 -3.76
C ILE A 719 -14.33 -19.00 -3.22
N GLY A 720 -15.31 -19.57 -2.52
CA GLY A 720 -16.25 -18.85 -1.66
C GLY A 720 -15.69 -18.81 -0.25
N LEU A 721 -15.62 -17.62 0.35
CA LEU A 721 -15.23 -17.44 1.74
C LEU A 721 -16.40 -16.89 2.53
N LEU A 722 -16.72 -17.51 3.66
CA LEU A 722 -17.82 -17.09 4.53
C LEU A 722 -17.27 -16.57 5.86
N GLU A 723 -18.05 -15.74 6.55
CA GLU A 723 -17.57 -14.97 7.72
C GLU A 723 -16.38 -14.07 7.37
N SER A 724 -16.53 -13.38 6.24
CA SER A 724 -15.49 -12.59 5.60
C SER A 724 -15.60 -11.07 5.83
N ASP A 725 -16.65 -10.56 6.49
CA ASP A 725 -16.76 -9.12 6.81
C ASP A 725 -15.87 -8.74 7.99
N LEU A 726 -14.74 -8.11 7.67
CA LEU A 726 -13.74 -7.65 8.64
C LEU A 726 -13.69 -6.13 8.78
N GLN A 727 -14.64 -5.40 8.18
CA GLN A 727 -14.60 -3.93 8.07
C GLN A 727 -15.34 -3.21 9.20
N ARG A 728 -15.37 -3.84 10.37
CA ARG A 728 -15.94 -3.30 11.61
C ARG A 728 -14.86 -3.11 12.67
N ILE A 729 -15.11 -2.23 13.65
CA ILE A 729 -14.18 -1.97 14.77
C ILE A 729 -13.79 -3.26 15.51
N ILE A 730 -14.75 -4.15 15.75
CA ILE A 730 -14.50 -5.45 16.42
C ILE A 730 -13.56 -6.37 15.62
N MET A 731 -13.44 -6.15 14.31
CA MET A 731 -12.54 -6.87 13.41
C MET A 731 -11.33 -6.03 13.00
N GLY A 732 -11.08 -4.90 13.67
CA GLY A 732 -9.93 -4.04 13.41
C GLY A 732 -9.96 -3.29 12.07
N ASN A 733 -11.11 -3.23 11.39
CA ASN A 733 -11.29 -2.61 10.07
C ASN A 733 -10.28 -3.14 9.04
N ARG A 734 -10.25 -4.45 8.78
CA ARG A 734 -9.30 -5.07 7.83
C ARG A 734 -10.03 -5.83 6.74
N ASP A 735 -9.27 -6.51 5.88
CA ASP A 735 -9.82 -7.27 4.76
C ASP A 735 -8.85 -8.33 4.23
N THR A 736 -9.08 -9.57 4.67
CA THR A 736 -8.31 -10.75 4.23
C THR A 736 -8.42 -11.00 2.73
N THR A 737 -9.57 -10.70 2.13
CA THR A 737 -9.82 -11.02 0.73
C THR A 737 -8.94 -10.17 -0.20
N GLN A 738 -8.54 -8.96 0.21
CA GLN A 738 -7.54 -8.15 -0.50
C GLN A 738 -6.19 -8.85 -0.57
N PHE A 739 -5.72 -9.39 0.57
CA PHE A 739 -4.46 -10.10 0.64
C PHE A 739 -4.48 -11.35 -0.25
N LEU A 740 -5.53 -12.17 -0.14
CA LEU A 740 -5.66 -13.39 -0.93
C LEU A 740 -5.74 -13.08 -2.43
N ALA A 741 -6.52 -12.07 -2.82
CA ALA A 741 -6.66 -11.66 -4.22
C ALA A 741 -5.34 -11.18 -4.83
N GLU A 742 -4.59 -10.34 -4.10
CA GLU A 742 -3.30 -9.80 -4.55
C GLU A 742 -2.20 -10.87 -4.61
N ASP A 743 -2.12 -11.76 -3.61
CA ASP A 743 -1.05 -12.76 -3.52
C ASP A 743 -1.31 -13.97 -4.43
N LEU A 744 -2.55 -14.45 -4.51
CA LEU A 744 -2.92 -15.61 -5.34
C LEU A 744 -3.23 -15.26 -6.81
N GLY A 745 -3.30 -13.97 -7.14
CA GLY A 745 -3.68 -13.50 -8.47
C GLY A 745 -5.11 -13.89 -8.79
N MET A 746 -6.08 -13.31 -8.07
CA MET A 746 -7.51 -13.60 -8.22
C MET A 746 -8.34 -12.31 -8.33
N TYR A 747 -9.37 -12.32 -9.16
CA TYR A 747 -10.48 -11.39 -9.07
C TYR A 747 -11.19 -11.59 -7.74
N VAL A 748 -11.75 -10.51 -7.19
CA VAL A 748 -12.44 -10.55 -5.90
C VAL A 748 -13.73 -9.75 -5.96
N ASP A 749 -14.83 -10.41 -5.60
CA ASP A 749 -16.05 -9.75 -5.14
C ASP A 749 -16.14 -9.91 -3.62
N TYR A 750 -16.12 -8.78 -2.92
CA TYR A 750 -16.22 -8.69 -1.46
C TYR A 750 -17.55 -9.16 -0.89
N GLY A 751 -18.58 -9.23 -1.74
CA GLY A 751 -19.96 -9.39 -1.29
C GLY A 751 -20.57 -8.11 -0.72
N PRO A 752 -21.67 -8.25 0.03
CA PRO A 752 -22.34 -7.11 0.66
C PRO A 752 -21.38 -6.32 1.57
N GLY A 753 -21.37 -5.00 1.41
CA GLY A 753 -20.57 -4.12 2.27
C GLY A 753 -20.96 -4.19 3.75
N PRO A 754 -20.10 -3.71 4.68
CA PRO A 754 -20.35 -3.77 6.12
C PRO A 754 -21.60 -2.96 6.57
N ASN A 755 -22.10 -2.06 5.74
CA ASN A 755 -23.37 -1.36 5.96
C ASN A 755 -24.62 -2.19 5.62
N LYS A 756 -24.47 -3.44 5.15
CA LYS A 756 -25.56 -4.37 4.79
C LYS A 756 -25.87 -5.41 5.88
N HIS A 757 -25.21 -5.29 7.05
CA HIS A 757 -25.54 -6.04 8.28
C HIS A 757 -25.46 -7.57 8.17
N THR A 758 -24.51 -8.07 7.40
CA THR A 758 -24.21 -9.52 7.31
C THR A 758 -22.84 -9.82 7.90
N TRP A 759 -22.56 -11.10 8.14
CA TRP A 759 -21.21 -11.58 8.53
C TRP A 759 -20.24 -11.72 7.35
N GLY A 760 -20.71 -11.44 6.13
CA GLY A 760 -19.91 -11.45 4.91
C GLY A 760 -19.91 -12.80 4.20
N ALA A 761 -19.90 -12.70 2.88
CA ALA A 761 -19.61 -13.80 1.96
C ALA A 761 -18.81 -13.17 0.81
N ALA A 762 -17.67 -13.75 0.45
CA ALA A 762 -16.82 -13.25 -0.61
C ALA A 762 -16.57 -14.32 -1.68
N LEU A 763 -16.34 -13.88 -2.91
CA LEU A 763 -15.98 -14.74 -4.04
C LEU A 763 -14.62 -14.30 -4.57
N LEU A 764 -13.67 -15.23 -4.61
CA LEU A 764 -12.40 -15.05 -5.31
C LEU A 764 -12.33 -15.99 -6.50
N SER A 765 -11.81 -15.51 -7.63
CA SER A 765 -11.77 -16.28 -8.87
C SER A 765 -10.51 -15.98 -9.68
N LYS A 766 -9.83 -17.01 -10.20
CA LYS A 766 -8.80 -16.88 -11.23
C LYS A 766 -9.40 -16.58 -12.61
N PHE A 767 -10.70 -16.72 -12.77
CA PHE A 767 -11.45 -16.37 -13.97
C PHE A 767 -12.10 -14.99 -13.85
N PRO A 768 -12.21 -14.21 -14.94
CA PRO A 768 -12.87 -12.90 -14.92
C PRO A 768 -14.32 -12.99 -14.40
N ILE A 769 -14.65 -12.13 -13.43
CA ILE A 769 -16.03 -11.92 -12.97
C ILE A 769 -16.70 -10.94 -13.94
N VAL A 770 -17.68 -11.41 -14.70
CA VAL A 770 -18.39 -10.64 -15.73
C VAL A 770 -19.45 -9.75 -15.08
N GLU A 771 -20.27 -10.32 -14.21
CA GLU A 771 -21.34 -9.66 -13.48
C GLU A 771 -21.45 -10.32 -12.10
N SER A 772 -21.81 -9.54 -11.08
CA SER A 772 -22.21 -10.10 -9.79
C SER A 772 -23.33 -9.30 -9.14
N LYS A 773 -24.18 -10.00 -8.39
CA LYS A 773 -25.30 -9.43 -7.63
C LYS A 773 -25.29 -9.97 -6.22
N HIS A 774 -25.53 -9.08 -5.27
CA HIS A 774 -25.62 -9.41 -3.85
C HIS A 774 -27.09 -9.49 -3.43
N HIS A 775 -27.44 -10.58 -2.78
CA HIS A 775 -28.77 -10.86 -2.29
C HIS A 775 -28.73 -10.93 -0.76
N LEU A 776 -29.68 -10.24 -0.13
CA LEU A 776 -29.93 -10.33 1.30
C LEU A 776 -31.20 -11.16 1.47
N LEU A 777 -31.07 -12.37 1.98
CA LEU A 777 -32.17 -13.32 2.01
C LEU A 777 -33.14 -13.05 3.18
N PRO A 778 -34.39 -13.52 3.08
CA PRO A 778 -35.40 -13.28 4.12
C PRO A 778 -34.94 -13.80 5.48
N SER A 779 -35.12 -12.97 6.51
CA SER A 779 -34.82 -13.32 7.89
C SER A 779 -35.79 -12.60 8.82
N PRO A 780 -36.98 -13.16 9.09
CA PRO A 780 -37.96 -12.54 9.97
C PRO A 780 -37.52 -12.47 11.44
N VAL A 781 -36.67 -13.41 11.90
CA VAL A 781 -36.29 -13.52 13.33
C VAL A 781 -34.78 -13.39 13.53
N GLY A 782 -34.02 -14.23 12.83
CA GLY A 782 -32.60 -14.47 13.03
C GLY A 782 -31.69 -13.58 12.21
N GLU A 783 -30.56 -14.13 11.80
CA GLU A 783 -29.51 -13.41 11.08
C GLU A 783 -29.80 -13.20 9.59
N LEU A 784 -29.35 -12.06 9.08
CA LEU A 784 -29.39 -11.77 7.66
C LEU A 784 -28.36 -12.60 6.89
N ALA A 785 -28.86 -13.49 6.05
CA ALA A 785 -28.07 -14.40 5.23
C ALA A 785 -27.64 -13.73 3.90
N PRO A 786 -26.34 -13.55 3.63
CA PRO A 786 -25.84 -13.04 2.36
C PRO A 786 -25.74 -14.15 1.30
N ALA A 787 -26.09 -13.81 0.05
CA ALA A 787 -25.73 -14.60 -1.12
C ALA A 787 -25.10 -13.73 -2.23
N ILE A 788 -24.11 -14.28 -2.93
CA ILE A 788 -23.59 -13.74 -4.18
C ILE A 788 -24.09 -14.63 -5.31
N HIS A 789 -24.64 -14.03 -6.37
CA HIS A 789 -24.80 -14.67 -7.67
C HIS A 789 -23.88 -13.94 -8.66
N ALA A 790 -22.87 -14.65 -9.17
CA ALA A 790 -21.91 -14.09 -10.12
C ALA A 790 -21.79 -14.97 -11.36
N THR A 791 -21.48 -14.35 -12.49
CA THR A 791 -21.17 -15.04 -13.75
C THR A 791 -19.69 -14.89 -14.04
N LEU A 792 -19.00 -16.02 -14.22
CA LEU A 792 -17.58 -16.10 -14.56
C LEU A 792 -17.40 -16.43 -16.05
N ASP A 793 -16.36 -15.89 -16.68
CA ASP A 793 -15.91 -16.35 -18.01
C ASP A 793 -14.80 -17.40 -17.85
N VAL A 794 -15.17 -18.67 -17.96
CA VAL A 794 -14.30 -19.82 -17.72
C VAL A 794 -13.99 -20.50 -19.03
N TYR A 795 -12.76 -20.34 -19.53
CA TYR A 795 -12.32 -20.89 -20.82
C TYR A 795 -13.25 -20.57 -22.02
N GLY A 796 -13.84 -19.36 -22.01
CA GLY A 796 -14.78 -18.87 -23.03
C GLY A 796 -16.24 -19.29 -22.79
N GLN A 797 -16.54 -20.02 -21.71
CA GLN A 797 -17.89 -20.44 -21.32
C GLN A 797 -18.35 -19.63 -20.11
N LEU A 798 -19.58 -19.11 -20.17
CA LEU A 798 -20.20 -18.45 -19.02
C LEU A 798 -20.67 -19.50 -18.01
N VAL A 799 -20.21 -19.37 -16.78
CA VAL A 799 -20.52 -20.26 -15.65
C VAL A 799 -21.05 -19.42 -14.48
N ASP A 800 -22.21 -19.78 -13.95
CA ASP A 800 -22.81 -19.07 -12.82
C ASP A 800 -22.33 -19.70 -11.49
N VAL A 801 -21.84 -18.87 -10.58
CA VAL A 801 -21.42 -19.27 -9.23
C VAL A 801 -22.31 -18.60 -8.19
N PHE A 802 -22.73 -19.39 -7.22
CA PHE A 802 -23.47 -18.93 -6.06
C PHE A 802 -22.60 -19.10 -4.82
N VAL A 803 -22.44 -18.06 -4.01
CA VAL A 803 -21.80 -18.14 -2.68
C VAL A 803 -22.84 -17.79 -1.65
N PHE A 804 -23.05 -18.64 -0.63
CA PHE A 804 -24.15 -18.45 0.31
C PHE A 804 -23.79 -18.83 1.74
N HIS A 805 -24.12 -17.95 2.70
CA HIS A 805 -24.02 -18.21 4.13
C HIS A 805 -25.43 -18.25 4.72
N SER A 806 -25.90 -19.44 5.11
CA SER A 806 -27.23 -19.65 5.68
C SER A 806 -27.36 -19.09 7.10
N GLY A 807 -28.60 -18.81 7.51
CA GLY A 807 -28.93 -18.43 8.88
C GLY A 807 -28.72 -19.58 9.86
N GLN A 808 -28.79 -19.24 11.15
CA GLN A 808 -28.43 -20.13 12.25
C GLN A 808 -29.40 -21.30 12.44
N GLU A 809 -28.96 -22.29 13.22
CA GLU A 809 -29.76 -23.48 13.50
C GLU A 809 -31.05 -23.13 14.28
N GLU A 810 -30.94 -22.17 15.19
CA GLU A 810 -31.96 -21.74 16.15
C GLU A 810 -33.19 -21.11 15.50
N ASP A 811 -33.10 -20.68 14.24
CA ASP A 811 -34.18 -20.04 13.50
C ASP A 811 -34.64 -20.87 12.28
N PRO A 812 -35.40 -21.98 12.48
CA PRO A 812 -35.83 -22.86 11.39
C PRO A 812 -36.64 -22.18 10.28
N GLU A 813 -37.46 -21.19 10.61
CA GLU A 813 -38.28 -20.48 9.63
C GLU A 813 -37.45 -19.59 8.72
N ASP A 814 -36.43 -18.93 9.27
CA ASP A 814 -35.45 -18.17 8.49
C ASP A 814 -34.74 -19.09 7.50
N ARG A 815 -34.20 -20.23 7.98
CA ARG A 815 -33.55 -21.23 7.11
C ARG A 815 -34.48 -21.76 6.02
N ARG A 816 -35.76 -22.03 6.35
CA ARG A 816 -36.76 -22.47 5.36
C ARG A 816 -36.94 -21.42 4.26
N LEU A 817 -37.22 -20.16 4.62
CA LEU A 817 -37.41 -19.07 3.67
C LEU A 817 -36.15 -18.79 2.83
N GLN A 818 -34.97 -18.88 3.45
CA GLN A 818 -33.69 -18.73 2.77
C GLN A 818 -33.44 -19.86 1.77
N SER A 819 -33.76 -21.10 2.13
CA SER A 819 -33.64 -22.26 1.22
C SER A 819 -34.56 -22.14 0.00
N GLU A 820 -35.80 -21.70 0.20
CA GLU A 820 -36.76 -21.47 -0.88
C GLU A 820 -36.30 -20.35 -1.81
N TYR A 821 -35.79 -19.25 -1.27
CA TYR A 821 -35.25 -18.15 -2.07
C TYR A 821 -34.05 -18.61 -2.90
N LEU A 822 -33.10 -19.31 -2.27
CA LEU A 822 -31.89 -19.75 -2.96
C LEU A 822 -32.18 -20.81 -4.01
N ALA A 823 -33.09 -21.76 -3.75
CA ALA A 823 -33.51 -22.74 -4.74
C ALA A 823 -34.09 -22.07 -5.99
N ASN A 824 -34.96 -21.07 -5.82
CA ASN A 824 -35.49 -20.28 -6.94
C ASN A 824 -34.40 -19.47 -7.66
N LEU A 825 -33.45 -18.89 -6.93
CA LEU A 825 -32.34 -18.13 -7.50
C LEU A 825 -31.43 -19.03 -8.34
N MET A 826 -31.04 -20.19 -7.83
CA MET A 826 -30.26 -21.18 -8.58
C MET A 826 -31.04 -21.69 -9.78
N GLY A 827 -32.35 -21.95 -9.64
CA GLY A 827 -33.25 -22.35 -10.72
C GLY A 827 -33.48 -21.31 -11.81
N SER A 828 -33.09 -20.04 -11.59
CA SER A 828 -33.31 -18.96 -12.56
C SER A 828 -32.34 -18.96 -13.75
N THR A 829 -31.32 -19.84 -13.75
CA THR A 829 -30.33 -19.97 -14.82
C THR A 829 -30.22 -21.41 -15.33
N ASP A 830 -30.06 -21.55 -16.64
CA ASP A 830 -29.80 -22.82 -17.34
C ASP A 830 -28.31 -23.02 -17.67
N ARG A 831 -27.44 -22.06 -17.29
CA ARG A 831 -25.99 -22.18 -17.52
C ARG A 831 -25.37 -23.28 -16.67
N PRO A 832 -24.16 -23.77 -17.03
CA PRO A 832 -23.29 -24.47 -16.10
C PRO A 832 -23.18 -23.66 -14.81
N ALA A 833 -23.43 -24.28 -13.67
CA ALA A 833 -23.44 -23.55 -12.40
C ALA A 833 -23.04 -24.40 -11.21
N PHE A 834 -22.53 -23.74 -10.17
CA PHE A 834 -22.23 -24.37 -8.90
C PHE A 834 -22.48 -23.44 -7.71
N LEU A 835 -22.84 -24.03 -6.57
CA LEU A 835 -23.04 -23.38 -5.27
C LEU A 835 -21.85 -23.70 -4.37
N LEU A 836 -21.38 -22.71 -3.63
CA LEU A 836 -20.38 -22.80 -2.58
C LEU A 836 -21.01 -22.23 -1.31
N SER A 837 -21.38 -23.08 -0.36
CA SER A 837 -22.25 -22.62 0.73
C SER A 837 -22.01 -23.29 2.08
N TYR A 838 -22.56 -22.64 3.10
CA TYR A 838 -22.75 -23.19 4.44
C TYR A 838 -24.25 -23.22 4.73
N LEU A 839 -24.85 -24.42 4.80
CA LEU A 839 -26.31 -24.62 4.73
C LEU A 839 -26.98 -24.93 6.08
N VAL A 840 -26.23 -25.44 7.06
CA VAL A 840 -26.75 -25.90 8.36
C VAL A 840 -27.87 -26.92 8.15
N THR A 841 -27.55 -28.05 7.52
CA THR A 841 -28.50 -29.14 7.28
C THR A 841 -27.74 -30.45 7.14
N GLU A 842 -28.39 -31.57 7.48
CA GLU A 842 -27.88 -32.91 7.14
C GLU A 842 -28.22 -33.26 5.68
N PRO A 843 -27.37 -34.03 4.99
CA PRO A 843 -27.65 -34.51 3.65
C PRO A 843 -28.94 -35.34 3.63
N LEU A 844 -29.74 -35.19 2.57
CA LEU A 844 -31.00 -35.90 2.34
C LEU A 844 -32.14 -35.56 3.32
N GLU A 845 -31.92 -34.67 4.30
CA GLU A 845 -32.90 -34.31 5.31
C GLU A 845 -33.38 -32.86 5.21
N GLY A 846 -34.66 -32.62 5.54
CA GLY A 846 -35.20 -31.27 5.68
C GLY A 846 -34.96 -30.36 4.47
N ASN A 847 -34.36 -29.18 4.74
CA ASN A 847 -34.09 -28.14 3.74
C ASN A 847 -33.07 -28.56 2.67
N TYR A 848 -32.26 -29.61 2.91
CA TYR A 848 -31.41 -30.20 1.87
C TYR A 848 -32.22 -30.48 0.60
N ASN A 849 -33.42 -31.06 0.75
CA ASN A 849 -34.31 -31.42 -0.36
C ASN A 849 -34.94 -30.21 -1.06
N THR A 850 -34.74 -29.00 -0.53
CA THR A 850 -35.10 -27.74 -1.19
C THR A 850 -33.92 -27.26 -2.05
N TYR A 851 -32.70 -27.33 -1.52
CA TYR A 851 -31.48 -26.95 -2.24
C TYR A 851 -31.13 -27.91 -3.37
N VAL A 852 -31.36 -29.21 -3.17
CA VAL A 852 -31.16 -30.29 -4.15
C VAL A 852 -32.54 -30.75 -4.61
N SER A 853 -33.09 -30.02 -5.59
CA SER A 853 -34.47 -30.19 -6.05
C SER A 853 -34.62 -29.84 -7.52
N ASP A 854 -35.71 -30.30 -8.15
CA ASP A 854 -36.09 -29.91 -9.52
C ASP A 854 -36.24 -28.38 -9.66
N THR A 855 -36.64 -27.68 -8.60
CA THR A 855 -36.76 -26.22 -8.59
C THR A 855 -35.40 -25.54 -8.76
N SER A 856 -34.37 -26.02 -8.06
CA SER A 856 -33.00 -25.51 -8.18
C SER A 856 -32.28 -26.01 -9.44
N GLY A 857 -32.61 -27.24 -9.85
CA GLY A 857 -31.85 -28.03 -10.81
C GLY A 857 -30.47 -28.47 -10.32
N MET A 858 -30.13 -28.25 -9.04
CA MET A 858 -28.79 -28.54 -8.50
C MET A 858 -28.67 -29.99 -8.03
N HIS A 859 -27.46 -30.51 -8.14
CA HIS A 859 -27.05 -31.82 -7.63
C HIS A 859 -25.95 -31.66 -6.60
N ASP A 860 -25.92 -32.53 -5.61
CA ASP A 860 -24.87 -32.52 -4.60
C ASP A 860 -23.55 -33.04 -5.16
N VAL A 861 -22.44 -32.40 -4.79
CA VAL A 861 -21.09 -32.87 -5.10
C VAL A 861 -20.81 -34.28 -4.60
N ASP A 862 -21.46 -34.77 -3.54
CA ASP A 862 -21.42 -36.19 -3.16
C ASP A 862 -22.55 -36.55 -2.17
N PRO A 863 -23.70 -37.07 -2.65
CA PRO A 863 -24.82 -37.45 -1.78
C PRO A 863 -24.50 -38.54 -0.74
N THR A 864 -23.38 -39.26 -0.89
CA THR A 864 -22.97 -40.32 0.03
C THR A 864 -22.07 -39.84 1.16
N ASP A 865 -21.62 -38.58 1.12
CA ASP A 865 -20.96 -37.94 2.25
C ASP A 865 -22.00 -37.48 3.27
N TRP A 866 -22.33 -38.41 4.18
CA TRP A 866 -23.30 -38.24 5.25
C TRP A 866 -22.77 -37.38 6.42
N ASP A 867 -21.45 -37.20 6.54
CA ASP A 867 -20.80 -36.48 7.67
C ASP A 867 -20.59 -34.99 7.33
N ARG A 868 -21.60 -34.38 6.70
CA ARG A 868 -21.65 -32.94 6.41
C ARG A 868 -22.79 -32.29 7.18
N TRP A 869 -22.51 -31.11 7.69
CA TRP A 869 -23.49 -30.31 8.42
C TRP A 869 -23.46 -28.86 7.93
N CYS A 870 -22.24 -28.33 7.84
CA CYS A 870 -21.96 -26.94 7.51
C CYS A 870 -21.83 -26.73 6.00
N GLU A 871 -20.70 -27.14 5.44
CA GLU A 871 -20.27 -26.76 4.09
C GLU A 871 -20.75 -27.72 2.99
N TYR A 872 -21.21 -27.15 1.88
CA TYR A 872 -21.75 -27.85 0.72
C TYR A 872 -21.23 -27.25 -0.58
N ILE A 873 -20.99 -28.13 -1.56
CA ILE A 873 -20.83 -27.76 -2.96
C ILE A 873 -21.95 -28.43 -3.74
N LEU A 874 -22.74 -27.66 -4.47
CA LEU A 874 -23.76 -28.18 -5.39
C LEU A 874 -23.41 -27.78 -6.82
N PHE A 875 -23.88 -28.50 -7.82
CA PHE A 875 -23.58 -28.21 -9.23
C PHE A 875 -24.71 -28.63 -10.17
N LYS A 876 -24.75 -28.02 -11.36
CA LYS A 876 -25.60 -28.46 -12.45
C LYS A 876 -24.99 -28.12 -13.80
N ASN A 877 -25.38 -28.86 -14.83
CA ASN A 877 -25.01 -28.57 -16.22
C ASN A 877 -23.49 -28.50 -16.46
N ILE A 878 -22.71 -29.18 -15.60
CA ILE A 878 -21.26 -29.20 -15.58
C ILE A 878 -20.78 -30.58 -15.09
N LYS A 879 -19.67 -31.09 -15.64
CA LYS A 879 -19.16 -32.42 -15.27
C LYS A 879 -18.28 -32.31 -14.02
N ARG A 880 -18.71 -32.89 -12.91
CA ARG A 880 -17.88 -33.10 -11.71
C ARG A 880 -16.95 -34.29 -11.95
N VAL A 881 -15.67 -34.13 -11.62
CA VAL A 881 -14.64 -35.19 -11.75
C VAL A 881 -13.90 -35.49 -10.45
N GLY A 882 -13.98 -34.63 -9.45
CA GLY A 882 -13.33 -34.83 -8.16
C GLY A 882 -14.01 -34.10 -7.01
N TYR A 883 -13.85 -34.65 -5.80
CA TYR A 883 -14.29 -34.05 -4.54
C TYR A 883 -13.28 -34.38 -3.43
N ALA A 884 -12.90 -33.40 -2.62
CA ALA A 884 -11.97 -33.59 -1.51
C ALA A 884 -12.31 -32.69 -0.31
N ARG A 885 -12.15 -33.24 0.90
CA ARG A 885 -12.24 -32.54 2.19
C ARG A 885 -10.86 -32.49 2.84
N VAL A 886 -10.37 -31.28 3.13
CA VAL A 886 -9.00 -31.06 3.61
C VAL A 886 -9.01 -30.46 5.00
N SER A 887 -8.33 -31.10 5.95
CA SER A 887 -8.40 -30.73 7.36
C SER A 887 -7.97 -29.28 7.59
N ARG A 888 -8.65 -28.61 8.52
CA ARG A 888 -8.46 -27.19 8.86
C ARG A 888 -7.20 -26.88 9.67
N SER A 889 -6.51 -27.89 10.19
CA SER A 889 -5.47 -27.72 11.21
C SER A 889 -6.05 -26.88 12.38
N THR A 890 -5.39 -25.78 12.75
CA THR A 890 -5.85 -24.83 13.77
C THR A 890 -6.38 -23.52 13.18
N ILE A 891 -6.55 -23.41 11.86
CA ILE A 891 -6.85 -22.13 11.16
C ILE A 891 -8.24 -21.59 11.48
N THR A 892 -9.24 -22.47 11.50
CA THR A 892 -10.66 -22.15 11.70
C THR A 892 -11.34 -23.40 12.22
N ASP A 893 -12.66 -23.41 12.42
CA ASP A 893 -13.48 -24.51 12.93
C ASP A 893 -14.06 -25.43 11.82
N THR A 894 -14.12 -24.98 10.57
CA THR A 894 -14.49 -25.80 9.39
C THR A 894 -13.29 -26.22 8.54
N GLU A 895 -13.39 -27.38 7.89
CA GLU A 895 -12.45 -27.81 6.85
C GLU A 895 -12.51 -26.98 5.57
N LEU A 896 -11.55 -27.16 4.67
CA LEU A 896 -11.68 -26.70 3.28
C LEU A 896 -12.34 -27.84 2.48
N GLN A 897 -13.49 -27.58 1.87
CA GLN A 897 -14.08 -28.49 0.89
C GLN A 897 -13.80 -28.00 -0.54
N THR A 898 -13.48 -28.93 -1.45
CA THR A 898 -13.17 -28.62 -2.85
C THR A 898 -13.82 -29.60 -3.82
N ALA A 899 -14.17 -29.13 -5.01
CA ALA A 899 -14.67 -29.93 -6.11
C ALA A 899 -13.94 -29.57 -7.41
N LYS A 900 -13.67 -30.57 -8.26
CA LYS A 900 -13.12 -30.36 -9.60
C LYS A 900 -14.20 -30.54 -10.66
N PHE A 901 -14.29 -29.58 -11.57
CA PHE A 901 -15.24 -29.56 -12.66
C PHE A 901 -14.54 -29.44 -14.02
N VAL A 902 -15.01 -30.21 -15.00
CA VAL A 902 -14.63 -30.05 -16.40
C VAL A 902 -15.63 -29.13 -17.08
N ILE A 903 -15.13 -28.05 -17.67
CA ILE A 903 -15.97 -27.03 -18.30
C ILE A 903 -16.41 -27.49 -19.70
N PRO A 904 -17.73 -27.56 -19.97
CA PRO A 904 -18.24 -28.02 -21.26
C PRO A 904 -17.76 -27.14 -22.41
N HIS A 905 -17.68 -27.73 -23.60
CA HIS A 905 -17.25 -27.08 -24.84
C HIS A 905 -18.40 -26.46 -25.63
N SER A 906 -19.63 -26.93 -25.42
CA SER A 906 -20.77 -26.52 -26.24
C SER A 906 -22.12 -26.67 -25.53
N ASP A 907 -23.12 -25.96 -26.03
CA ASP A 907 -24.52 -26.09 -25.58
C ASP A 907 -25.08 -27.51 -25.76
N ALA A 908 -24.51 -28.31 -26.68
CA ALA A 908 -24.93 -29.70 -26.86
C ALA A 908 -24.48 -30.58 -25.68
N GLU A 909 -23.24 -30.41 -25.24
CA GLU A 909 -22.69 -31.11 -24.07
C GLU A 909 -23.40 -30.67 -22.79
N ILE A 910 -23.74 -29.38 -22.65
CA ILE A 910 -24.56 -28.87 -21.54
C ILE A 910 -25.91 -29.59 -21.46
N ARG A 911 -26.59 -29.77 -22.60
CA ARG A 911 -27.87 -30.50 -22.66
C ARG A 911 -27.74 -31.98 -22.34
N GLU A 912 -26.61 -32.59 -22.72
CA GLU A 912 -26.32 -33.99 -22.40
C GLU A 912 -26.08 -34.17 -20.90
N LEU A 913 -25.28 -33.29 -20.27
CA LEU A 913 -25.05 -33.27 -18.83
C LEU A 913 -26.34 -33.03 -18.04
N ALA A 914 -27.22 -32.14 -18.53
CA ALA A 914 -28.53 -31.88 -17.93
C ALA A 914 -29.48 -33.09 -18.00
N ALA A 915 -29.32 -33.97 -18.99
CA ALA A 915 -30.14 -35.15 -19.19
C ALA A 915 -29.53 -36.42 -18.57
N GLN A 916 -28.33 -36.32 -17.96
CA GLN A 916 -27.60 -37.45 -17.40
C GLN A 916 -28.37 -38.09 -16.24
N SER A 917 -28.37 -39.43 -16.18
CA SER A 917 -28.98 -40.14 -15.06
C SER A 917 -28.17 -39.96 -13.77
N ALA A 918 -28.81 -40.10 -12.61
CA ALA A 918 -28.10 -40.04 -11.33
C ALA A 918 -27.04 -41.15 -11.21
N GLU A 919 -27.33 -42.35 -11.72
CA GLU A 919 -26.40 -43.49 -11.70
C GLU A 919 -25.11 -43.18 -12.48
N ASP A 920 -25.23 -42.56 -13.65
CA ASP A 920 -24.07 -42.19 -14.48
C ASP A 920 -23.30 -41.00 -13.87
N ARG A 921 -24.02 -39.98 -13.38
CA ARG A 921 -23.42 -38.77 -12.79
C ARG A 921 -22.64 -39.07 -11.50
N ASP A 922 -23.16 -40.01 -10.71
CA ASP A 922 -22.63 -40.35 -9.39
C ASP A 922 -21.71 -41.57 -9.42
N HIS A 923 -21.38 -42.09 -10.61
CA HIS A 923 -20.47 -43.21 -10.80
C HIS A 923 -19.05 -42.89 -10.32
N ARG A 924 -18.57 -43.64 -9.33
CA ARG A 924 -17.23 -43.50 -8.76
C ARG A 924 -16.20 -44.31 -9.55
N VAL A 925 -15.01 -43.73 -9.71
CA VAL A 925 -13.85 -44.36 -10.35
C VAL A 925 -12.62 -44.27 -9.45
N GLU A 926 -11.63 -45.12 -9.72
CA GLU A 926 -10.32 -45.06 -9.06
C GLU A 926 -9.46 -43.91 -9.62
N GLU A 927 -8.53 -43.39 -8.81
CA GLU A 927 -7.64 -42.30 -9.23
C GLU A 927 -6.81 -42.63 -10.48
N GLY A 928 -6.45 -43.91 -10.65
CA GLY A 928 -5.71 -44.38 -11.83
C GLY A 928 -6.50 -44.29 -13.14
N GLU A 929 -7.83 -44.18 -13.05
CA GLU A 929 -8.73 -44.12 -14.21
C GLU A 929 -8.99 -42.69 -14.70
N VAL A 930 -8.64 -41.68 -13.90
CA VAL A 930 -8.74 -40.26 -14.31
C VAL A 930 -7.39 -39.72 -14.82
N PRO A 931 -7.41 -38.78 -15.79
CA PRO A 931 -6.21 -38.06 -16.25
C PRO A 931 -5.45 -37.36 -15.12
N GLU A 932 -4.15 -37.13 -15.31
CA GLU A 932 -3.29 -36.57 -14.28
C GLU A 932 -3.72 -35.17 -13.82
N GLY A 933 -4.11 -34.27 -14.72
CA GLY A 933 -4.60 -32.93 -14.35
C GLY A 933 -5.94 -32.93 -13.59
N TRP A 934 -6.67 -34.05 -13.61
CA TRP A 934 -7.91 -34.22 -12.85
C TRP A 934 -7.63 -34.61 -11.41
N ARG A 935 -6.43 -35.10 -11.11
CA ARG A 935 -6.05 -35.57 -9.78
C ARG A 935 -5.84 -34.40 -8.83
N TYR A 936 -6.07 -34.65 -7.54
CA TYR A 936 -5.73 -33.70 -6.50
C TYR A 936 -4.27 -33.87 -6.04
N PRO A 937 -3.68 -32.83 -5.41
CA PRO A 937 -2.29 -32.86 -4.97
C PRO A 937 -1.97 -33.97 -3.97
N ALA A 938 -1.07 -34.89 -4.33
CA ALA A 938 -0.72 -36.03 -3.48
C ALA A 938 -0.10 -35.65 -2.12
N MET A 939 0.38 -34.41 -1.95
CA MET A 939 1.02 -33.93 -0.71
C MET A 939 0.11 -33.94 0.52
N PHE A 940 -1.21 -33.94 0.35
CA PHE A 940 -2.17 -33.98 1.46
C PHE A 940 -2.57 -35.40 1.88
N ARG A 941 -2.02 -36.45 1.26
CA ARG A 941 -2.21 -37.85 1.69
C ARG A 941 -1.41 -38.14 2.97
N GLY A 942 -1.88 -39.13 3.75
CA GLY A 942 -1.20 -39.57 4.98
C GLY A 942 -1.17 -38.47 6.06
N ASP A 943 0.01 -38.16 6.58
CA ASP A 943 0.18 -37.10 7.59
C ASP A 943 -0.03 -35.68 7.00
N GLY A 944 0.01 -35.56 5.67
CA GLY A 944 -0.20 -34.30 4.97
C GLY A 944 0.93 -33.29 5.14
N VAL A 945 0.61 -31.99 5.01
CA VAL A 945 1.57 -30.88 5.12
C VAL A 945 1.02 -29.80 6.03
N ARG A 946 1.81 -29.38 7.03
CA ARG A 946 1.43 -28.37 8.05
C ARG A 946 0.07 -28.69 8.72
N ASP A 947 -0.13 -29.97 9.03
CA ASP A 947 -1.35 -30.55 9.63
C ASP A 947 -2.62 -30.45 8.75
N HIS A 948 -2.47 -30.08 7.48
CA HIS A 948 -3.50 -30.21 6.46
C HIS A 948 -3.35 -31.57 5.77
N ARG A 949 -4.41 -32.36 5.76
CA ARG A 949 -4.49 -33.67 5.10
C ARG A 949 -5.89 -33.94 4.57
N TYR A 950 -6.03 -34.85 3.62
CA TYR A 950 -7.34 -35.40 3.29
C TYR A 950 -7.92 -36.06 4.54
N HIS A 951 -9.15 -35.68 4.90
CA HIS A 951 -9.83 -36.18 6.08
C HIS A 951 -11.26 -36.60 5.73
N VAL A 952 -11.89 -37.34 6.64
CA VAL A 952 -13.16 -38.09 6.45
C VAL A 952 -13.01 -39.30 5.52
N PHE A 953 -12.35 -39.15 4.38
CA PHE A 953 -12.15 -40.26 3.42
C PHE A 953 -10.70 -40.74 3.30
N ASP A 954 -9.74 -40.07 3.96
CA ASP A 954 -8.28 -40.25 3.83
C ASP A 954 -7.72 -40.05 2.40
N GLU A 955 -8.57 -39.89 1.39
CA GLU A 955 -8.23 -39.60 0.00
C GLU A 955 -9.35 -38.86 -0.76
N PRO A 956 -9.04 -38.22 -1.90
CA PRO A 956 -10.05 -37.63 -2.78
C PRO A 956 -10.97 -38.69 -3.41
N ARG A 957 -12.20 -38.30 -3.73
CA ARG A 957 -13.15 -39.12 -4.50
C ARG A 957 -13.19 -38.64 -5.95
N TYR A 958 -13.19 -39.57 -6.90
CA TYR A 958 -13.20 -39.29 -8.34
C TYR A 958 -14.42 -39.89 -9.05
N PHE A 959 -14.84 -39.23 -10.13
CA PHE A 959 -16.06 -39.52 -10.89
C PHE A 959 -15.80 -39.37 -12.39
N ASN A 960 -16.44 -40.19 -13.23
CA ASN A 960 -16.26 -40.14 -14.69
C ASN A 960 -17.53 -40.44 -15.47
#